data_AF-A0A9P1C3R0-F1
#
_entry.id   AF-A0A9P1C3R0-F1
#
_cell.length_a   1.000
_cell.length_b   1.000
_cell.length_c   1.000
_cell.angle_alpha   90.00
_cell.angle_beta   90.00
_cell.angle_gamma   90.00
#
_symmetry.space_group_name_H-M   'P 1'
#
loop_
_entity.id
_entity.type
_entity.pdbx_description
1 polymer ?
#
loop_
_entity_poly.entity_id
_entity_poly.type
_entity_poly.pdbx_seq_one_letter_code
_entity_poly.pdbx_strand_id
1 'polypeptide(L)'
;MQANGFVLARKRYWWNNLVSKTPHLADEFLKKAQLARKTVEETLKVGVETESTIRWKKMLTDRANAKSSKPSSSSSVKSSRPKGKKRPVAKVQLKPKARPTKGQLAKNRHGGKRGVRVGEASHPGPTNLKVVTLNTQSSSNTWAFLHQVLTGSDIDVALLQEVSFNPSEAAAFSRYLRKKEFSFYYQKGSPNRRQGNGCSGGVGLLVRKTLPQRFAFADGDQEAQSLFVWVGGVLFGSIYAPPTEESPARAAAMFLDALISCNVQASATWCVGGDFNEVPSHSHFEDVAGAMHGSVCGLGAPTRWDGNREIDFFLVNRPDLASAVSSLALKLSDHKILQMQLAVSVQSPTTASLQKGPDLTKPTHVESEQWREVVEKAWEQTTQDIKGVASPFAECTVQEHWERIQALFRQTYQHAFRQVAVRHSEKKLALKGQNANVKWRSQAARGPRPENGHRKVRRKLARWYELRRFLMRDPSQLTAAQTIEFQNLLKKLDLAETGPPPLREVQARIDAISSLLGQAEKQAKESNIRQWRLRMQNVASLSRWLKSKQNPSHCVVTGTDNVVDGATAIFQFWHDFWRDLDAGRPAFADRVSTALAGIPQDLPALQWNCPNGVQLMATVQGCRGAAGADGWTADEIRYLPLDAFNLVANFFERCVAEGELPSQFFEARMVCIPKGDPLGPLIMSLWVLSGVLSVQSEGSSVSTYLDDRCVTAVSPAILRQSLSRWEAWSAGVGLLESVAKTVAVGRRAAERSLLQSEFQPSMVSCWIRVLGACSYSSPRGLTPVESERVSAALQCLSLLGGVGFNLSHFLTNCRLFALSKVGFGWVARAPPLYASQRLFTAVWKNSRRVRFSNPWLRAMLLGGNVHLDITWITRLVGSLIRGSVRYRPRWSLRPGTVASCLHGWLIDRGWRLVREWVWEHDFAAVALDLFPPRVLPSLLPGLAGVAQHNLRQGWRAWCFQKWANSGRHEVQQLEEATSAIFRNLNFQDIRDWALSNGTASSIALGATCSPANFQVRELAEKKVKRSVQDAPVTESDVAVRDAVGAPGDALGNGSSQAAHLGWN
;
A
#
# COMPACT_ATOMS: atom_id res chain seq x y z
N MET A 1 -28.27 -8.44 37.85
CA MET A 1 -26.83 -8.11 37.70
C MET A 1 -26.01 -9.35 38.05
N GLN A 2 -25.57 -10.12 37.05
CA GLN A 2 -24.71 -11.29 37.26
C GLN A 2 -23.29 -10.82 37.57
N ALA A 3 -22.69 -11.33 38.66
CA ALA A 3 -21.36 -10.95 39.10
C ALA A 3 -20.32 -11.33 38.04
N ASN A 4 -19.51 -10.35 37.62
CA ASN A 4 -18.43 -10.52 36.66
C ASN A 4 -17.36 -11.49 37.24
N GLY A 5 -17.26 -12.72 36.72
CA GLY A 5 -16.33 -13.76 37.21
C GLY A 5 -14.86 -13.31 37.26
N PHE A 6 -14.48 -12.38 36.35
CA PHE A 6 -13.19 -11.69 36.35
C PHE A 6 -12.89 -10.95 37.67
N VAL A 7 -13.89 -10.28 38.22
CA VAL A 7 -13.78 -9.51 39.47
C VAL A 7 -13.72 -10.47 40.66
N LEU A 8 -14.44 -11.60 40.59
CA LEU A 8 -14.46 -12.61 41.64
C LEU A 8 -13.09 -13.28 41.81
N ALA A 9 -12.46 -13.71 40.72
CA ALA A 9 -11.15 -14.39 40.75
C ALA A 9 -10.02 -13.49 41.25
N ARG A 10 -9.94 -12.23 40.79
CA ARG A 10 -8.92 -11.27 41.29
C ARG A 10 -9.14 -10.90 42.75
N LYS A 11 -10.40 -10.74 43.18
CA LYS A 11 -10.72 -10.48 44.59
C LYS A 11 -10.37 -11.67 45.47
N ARG A 12 -10.64 -12.91 45.04
CA ARG A 12 -10.25 -14.14 45.75
C ARG A 12 -8.73 -14.26 45.88
N TYR A 13 -7.98 -14.10 44.79
CA TYR A 13 -6.52 -14.16 44.82
C TYR A 13 -5.88 -13.07 45.69
N TRP A 14 -6.41 -11.84 45.62
CA TRP A 14 -6.00 -10.74 46.50
C TRP A 14 -6.31 -11.05 47.96
N TRP A 15 -7.51 -11.55 48.26
CA TRP A 15 -7.95 -11.90 49.61
C TRP A 15 -7.08 -13.02 50.21
N ASN A 16 -6.83 -14.10 49.46
CA ASN A 16 -5.96 -15.19 49.90
C ASN A 16 -4.53 -14.73 50.18
N ASN A 17 -3.97 -13.85 49.33
CA ASN A 17 -2.65 -13.26 49.58
C ASN A 17 -2.65 -12.32 50.79
N LEU A 18 -3.67 -11.50 50.97
CA LEU A 18 -3.77 -10.55 52.08
C LEU A 18 -3.86 -11.30 53.42
N VAL A 19 -4.70 -12.33 53.49
CA VAL A 19 -4.88 -13.16 54.69
C VAL A 19 -3.61 -13.96 55.03
N SER A 20 -2.92 -14.52 54.04
CA SER A 20 -1.73 -15.36 54.26
C SER A 20 -0.46 -14.57 54.55
N LYS A 21 -0.23 -13.45 53.86
CA LYS A 21 1.03 -12.68 53.95
C LYS A 21 0.98 -11.52 54.92
N THR A 22 -0.21 -10.95 55.16
CA THR A 22 -0.39 -9.75 55.98
C THR A 22 -1.68 -9.81 56.80
N PRO A 23 -1.83 -10.77 57.74
CA PRO A 23 -3.10 -11.04 58.43
C PRO A 23 -3.65 -9.83 59.20
N HIS A 24 -2.78 -9.02 59.83
CA HIS A 24 -3.19 -7.80 60.54
C HIS A 24 -3.85 -6.75 59.62
N LEU A 25 -3.45 -6.65 58.34
CA LEU A 25 -4.09 -5.77 57.35
C LEU A 25 -5.43 -6.31 56.87
N ALA A 26 -5.60 -7.64 56.85
CA ALA A 26 -6.88 -8.27 56.54
C ALA A 26 -7.91 -7.96 57.64
N ASP A 27 -7.51 -8.03 58.92
CA ASP A 27 -8.37 -7.70 60.06
C ASP A 27 -8.70 -6.20 60.10
N GLU A 28 -7.73 -5.32 59.80
CA GLU A 28 -7.97 -3.88 59.68
C GLU A 28 -8.92 -3.54 58.52
N PHE A 29 -8.77 -4.23 57.38
CA PHE A 29 -9.66 -4.08 56.24
C PHE A 29 -11.10 -4.50 56.58
N LEU A 30 -11.30 -5.64 57.24
CA LEU A 30 -12.62 -6.11 57.67
C LEU A 30 -13.28 -5.14 58.64
N LYS A 31 -12.51 -4.62 59.60
CA LYS A 31 -12.98 -3.64 60.58
C LYS A 31 -13.39 -2.31 59.91
N LYS A 32 -12.60 -1.80 58.98
CA LYS A 32 -12.92 -0.57 58.22
C LYS A 32 -14.07 -0.74 57.24
N ALA A 33 -14.19 -1.92 56.63
CA ALA A 33 -15.24 -2.23 55.67
C ALA A 33 -16.57 -2.65 56.33
N GLN A 34 -16.60 -2.84 57.66
CA GLN A 34 -17.75 -3.36 58.41
C GLN A 34 -18.28 -4.70 57.86
N LEU A 35 -17.37 -5.55 57.37
CA LEU A 35 -17.71 -6.86 56.81
C LEU A 35 -17.20 -7.97 57.73
N ALA A 36 -18.03 -8.99 57.93
CA ALA A 36 -17.61 -10.20 58.63
C ALA A 36 -16.73 -11.07 57.70
N ARG A 37 -15.64 -11.62 58.24
CA ARG A 37 -14.70 -12.48 57.50
C ARG A 37 -15.39 -13.62 56.77
N LYS A 38 -16.31 -14.30 57.47
CA LYS A 38 -17.11 -15.41 56.94
C LYS A 38 -17.89 -15.01 55.68
N THR A 39 -18.50 -13.83 55.68
CA THR A 39 -19.26 -13.31 54.54
C THR A 39 -18.36 -13.03 53.32
N VAL A 40 -17.15 -12.52 53.54
CA VAL A 40 -16.17 -12.27 52.46
C VAL A 40 -15.66 -13.60 51.88
N GLU A 41 -15.34 -14.57 52.73
CA GLU A 41 -14.85 -15.89 52.33
C GLU A 41 -15.92 -16.71 51.56
N GLU A 42 -17.18 -16.71 52.03
CA GLU A 42 -18.31 -17.34 51.33
C GLU A 42 -18.61 -16.68 49.97
N THR A 43 -18.64 -15.34 49.93
CA THR A 43 -18.89 -14.57 48.70
C THR A 43 -17.79 -14.80 47.66
N LEU A 44 -16.54 -14.89 48.11
CA LEU A 44 -15.41 -15.15 47.23
C LEU A 44 -15.20 -16.64 46.95
N LYS A 45 -15.94 -17.56 47.58
CA LYS A 45 -15.70 -19.03 47.54
C LYS A 45 -14.27 -19.40 47.93
N VAL A 46 -13.77 -18.82 49.00
CA VAL A 46 -12.45 -19.10 49.57
C VAL A 46 -12.52 -20.43 50.33
N GLY A 47 -11.60 -21.37 50.05
CA GLY A 47 -11.53 -22.64 50.78
C GLY A 47 -12.42 -23.78 50.23
N VAL A 48 -12.93 -23.69 49.00
CA VAL A 48 -13.53 -24.86 48.33
C VAL A 48 -12.44 -25.90 48.08
N GLU A 49 -12.42 -26.96 48.89
CA GLU A 49 -11.45 -28.04 48.75
C GLU A 49 -11.71 -28.81 47.45
N THR A 50 -10.73 -28.81 46.55
CA THR A 50 -10.76 -29.68 45.37
C THR A 50 -10.41 -31.11 45.78
N GLU A 51 -10.87 -32.12 45.03
CA GLU A 51 -10.48 -33.53 45.28
C GLU A 51 -8.96 -33.72 45.30
N SER A 52 -8.23 -32.90 44.52
CA SER A 52 -6.77 -32.83 44.50
C SER A 52 -6.18 -32.42 45.86
N THR A 53 -6.81 -31.45 46.52
CA THR A 53 -6.41 -30.91 47.84
C THR A 53 -6.60 -31.95 48.94
N ILE A 54 -7.72 -32.68 48.93
CA ILE A 54 -8.03 -33.76 49.88
C ILE A 54 -6.98 -34.88 49.78
N ARG A 55 -6.56 -35.23 48.55
CA ARG A 55 -5.57 -36.29 48.32
C ARG A 55 -4.15 -35.88 48.67
N TRP A 56 -3.77 -34.62 48.44
CA TRP A 56 -2.46 -34.09 48.82
C TRP A 56 -2.27 -34.04 50.35
N LYS A 57 -3.32 -33.64 51.08
CA LYS A 57 -3.35 -33.70 52.55
C LYS A 57 -3.20 -35.13 53.07
N LYS A 58 -3.89 -36.10 52.44
CA LYS A 58 -3.72 -37.54 52.76
C LYS A 58 -2.27 -38.01 52.53
N MET A 59 -1.68 -37.65 51.39
CA MET A 59 -0.30 -38.05 51.04
C MET A 59 0.76 -37.44 51.97
N LEU A 60 0.55 -36.23 52.50
CA LEU A 60 1.42 -35.62 53.50
C LEU A 60 1.33 -36.31 54.86
N THR A 61 0.13 -36.75 55.23
CA THR A 61 -0.13 -37.49 56.48
C THR A 61 0.58 -38.85 56.43
N ASP A 62 0.50 -39.54 55.29
CA ASP A 62 1.21 -40.80 55.05
C ASP A 62 2.74 -40.62 55.06
N ARG A 63 3.23 -39.47 54.58
CA ARG A 63 4.67 -39.13 54.57
C ARG A 63 5.23 -38.72 55.94
N ALA A 64 4.40 -38.13 56.80
CA ALA A 64 4.78 -37.79 58.16
C ALA A 64 4.92 -39.06 59.01
N ASN A 65 4.03 -40.03 58.82
CA ASN A 65 4.08 -41.34 59.48
C ASN A 65 5.27 -42.20 59.02
N ALA A 66 5.76 -42.03 57.80
CA ALA A 66 6.93 -42.75 57.28
C ALA A 66 8.29 -42.21 57.78
N LYS A 67 8.34 -41.06 58.47
CA LYS A 67 9.59 -40.41 58.90
C LYS A 67 10.00 -40.68 60.35
N SER A 68 9.22 -41.42 61.13
CA SER A 68 9.54 -41.79 62.53
C SER A 68 10.43 -43.04 62.65
N SER A 69 10.77 -43.71 61.56
CA SER A 69 11.63 -44.91 61.59
C SER A 69 13.02 -44.67 60.96
N LYS A 70 14.01 -44.61 61.86
CA LYS A 70 15.41 -45.11 61.70
C LYS A 70 16.49 -44.22 61.04
N PRO A 71 17.79 -44.48 61.31
CA PRO A 71 18.61 -43.60 62.16
C PRO A 71 19.96 -43.13 61.53
N SER A 72 20.69 -42.39 62.36
CA SER A 72 22.03 -41.77 62.27
C SER A 72 23.15 -42.45 61.47
N SER A 73 24.02 -41.63 60.86
CA SER A 73 25.49 -41.62 61.09
C SER A 73 26.20 -40.50 60.30
N SER A 74 27.02 -39.71 61.01
CA SER A 74 28.37 -39.17 60.73
C SER A 74 28.92 -39.18 59.28
N SER A 75 29.74 -38.26 58.76
CA SER A 75 30.71 -37.30 59.34
C SER A 75 31.36 -36.47 58.22
N SER A 76 31.71 -35.20 58.51
CA SER A 76 33.01 -34.50 58.34
C SER A 76 33.91 -34.84 57.11
N VAL A 77 34.60 -33.97 56.33
CA VAL A 77 35.45 -32.81 56.68
C VAL A 77 36.14 -32.20 55.40
N LYS A 78 36.30 -30.86 55.41
CA LYS A 78 37.38 -29.93 54.91
C LYS A 78 38.05 -30.09 53.52
N SER A 79 38.02 -29.02 52.70
CA SER A 79 39.10 -28.02 52.42
C SER A 79 40.28 -28.54 51.57
N SER A 80 40.67 -27.92 50.46
CA SER A 80 41.46 -26.68 50.45
C SER A 80 41.82 -26.29 49.00
N ARG A 81 42.21 -25.04 48.78
CA ARG A 81 42.66 -24.48 47.49
C ARG A 81 43.90 -23.63 47.74
N PRO A 82 44.89 -23.59 46.82
CA PRO A 82 45.61 -22.33 46.67
C PRO A 82 45.96 -21.91 45.22
N LYS A 83 45.95 -20.57 45.04
CA LYS A 83 46.90 -19.66 44.34
C LYS A 83 47.41 -20.08 42.93
N GLY A 84 47.44 -19.24 41.90
CA GLY A 84 47.25 -17.79 41.79
C GLY A 84 47.71 -17.22 40.43
N LYS A 85 47.94 -15.90 40.44
CA LYS A 85 48.66 -15.01 39.49
C LYS A 85 48.00 -14.63 38.14
N LYS A 86 47.67 -13.34 38.07
CA LYS A 86 47.41 -12.50 36.88
C LYS A 86 48.73 -12.15 36.18
N ARG A 87 48.71 -11.91 34.86
CA ARG A 87 49.20 -10.66 34.20
C ARG A 87 48.86 -10.63 32.67
N PRO A 88 48.98 -9.48 31.97
CA PRO A 88 47.94 -8.88 31.11
C PRO A 88 48.33 -8.78 29.62
N VAL A 89 47.40 -8.56 28.68
CA VAL A 89 47.73 -7.98 27.35
C VAL A 89 46.56 -7.16 26.72
N ALA A 90 46.92 -5.91 26.38
CA ALA A 90 46.54 -5.00 25.28
C ALA A 90 45.08 -4.72 24.85
N LYS A 91 44.76 -3.42 24.89
CA LYS A 91 43.66 -2.76 24.16
C LYS A 91 43.99 -2.67 22.66
N VAL A 92 43.11 -3.16 21.79
CA VAL A 92 43.12 -2.87 20.35
C VAL A 92 41.88 -2.02 20.01
N GLN A 93 42.12 -0.79 19.55
CA GLN A 93 41.11 0.12 19.01
C GLN A 93 40.66 -0.37 17.61
N LEU A 94 39.35 -0.61 17.44
CA LEU A 94 38.75 -0.91 16.13
C LEU A 94 38.03 0.33 15.57
N LYS A 95 38.48 0.77 14.40
CA LYS A 95 37.94 1.89 13.61
C LYS A 95 36.48 1.68 13.17
N PRO A 96 35.70 2.76 12.92
CA PRO A 96 34.28 2.68 12.59
C PRO A 96 34.03 2.16 11.15
N LYS A 97 33.09 1.24 10.98
CA LYS A 97 32.68 0.72 9.66
C LYS A 97 31.80 1.73 8.89
N ALA A 98 32.12 1.92 7.61
CA ALA A 98 31.46 2.82 6.66
C ALA A 98 29.96 2.52 6.45
N ARG A 99 29.18 3.58 6.19
CA ARG A 99 27.74 3.54 5.91
C ARG A 99 27.44 2.94 4.53
N PRO A 100 26.39 2.10 4.41
CA PRO A 100 25.96 1.55 3.12
C PRO A 100 25.30 2.63 2.25
N THR A 101 25.56 2.58 0.94
CA THR A 101 25.06 3.55 -0.06
C THR A 101 23.58 3.34 -0.41
N LYS A 102 22.93 4.39 -0.94
CA LYS A 102 21.48 4.44 -1.26
C LYS A 102 20.98 3.28 -2.15
N GLY A 103 21.83 2.69 -3.01
CA GLY A 103 21.49 1.53 -3.83
C GLY A 103 21.29 0.22 -3.05
N GLN A 104 22.01 0.04 -1.93
CA GLN A 104 21.88 -1.15 -1.07
C GLN A 104 20.62 -1.11 -0.20
N LEU A 105 20.10 0.07 0.09
CA LEU A 105 18.84 0.26 0.83
C LEU A 105 17.59 0.05 -0.06
N ALA A 106 17.72 0.23 -1.38
CA ALA A 106 16.61 0.08 -2.33
C ALA A 106 16.21 -1.39 -2.61
N LYS A 107 17.13 -2.35 -2.47
CA LYS A 107 16.87 -3.79 -2.73
C LYS A 107 15.98 -4.47 -1.65
N ASN A 108 15.70 -3.80 -0.53
CA ASN A 108 14.98 -4.39 0.61
C ASN A 108 13.50 -3.96 0.75
N ARG A 109 12.92 -3.22 -0.21
CA ARG A 109 11.50 -2.87 -0.22
C ARG A 109 10.82 -3.48 -1.45
N HIS A 110 9.89 -4.39 -1.19
CA HIS A 110 9.13 -5.15 -2.19
C HIS A 110 8.52 -4.27 -3.30
N GLY A 111 8.65 -4.71 -4.56
CA GLY A 111 7.75 -4.29 -5.64
C GLY A 111 8.35 -4.05 -7.03
N GLY A 112 9.31 -4.84 -7.49
CA GLY A 112 9.76 -4.84 -8.88
C GLY A 112 9.93 -6.27 -9.39
N LYS A 113 9.19 -6.61 -10.45
CA LYS A 113 9.06 -7.92 -11.13
C LYS A 113 8.16 -8.95 -10.43
N ARG A 114 6.87 -8.91 -10.75
CA ARG A 114 5.97 -10.06 -10.62
C ARG A 114 5.91 -10.71 -12.01
N GLY A 115 6.37 -11.95 -12.14
CA GLY A 115 5.96 -12.83 -13.24
C GLY A 115 4.71 -13.59 -12.82
N VAL A 116 3.82 -13.90 -13.76
CA VAL A 116 2.63 -14.76 -13.54
C VAL A 116 2.62 -15.88 -14.61
N ARG A 117 2.04 -17.03 -14.22
CA ARG A 117 1.90 -18.38 -14.83
C ARG A 117 3.01 -19.36 -14.38
N VAL A 118 2.79 -20.62 -13.97
CA VAL A 118 1.93 -21.73 -14.45
C VAL A 118 1.50 -22.75 -13.36
N GLY A 119 0.22 -23.10 -13.26
CA GLY A 119 -0.21 -24.38 -12.64
C GLY A 119 -1.37 -24.25 -11.67
N GLU A 120 -2.32 -25.19 -11.78
CA GLU A 120 -3.55 -25.29 -11.00
C GLU A 120 -3.30 -25.12 -9.49
N ALA A 121 -3.92 -24.10 -8.90
CA ALA A 121 -4.09 -24.05 -7.46
C ALA A 121 -5.40 -24.77 -7.16
N SER A 122 -5.29 -26.03 -6.75
CA SER A 122 -6.38 -26.71 -6.06
C SER A 122 -6.78 -25.90 -4.83
N HIS A 123 -8.08 -25.70 -4.67
CA HIS A 123 -8.70 -24.89 -3.63
C HIS A 123 -8.14 -25.18 -2.23
N PRO A 124 -7.82 -24.16 -1.41
CA PRO A 124 -8.04 -24.26 0.02
C PRO A 124 -9.42 -23.67 0.27
N GLY A 125 -10.44 -24.51 0.43
CA GLY A 125 -11.65 -24.12 1.18
C GLY A 125 -11.28 -23.67 2.60
N PRO A 126 -12.23 -23.58 3.56
CA PRO A 126 -11.86 -23.52 4.97
C PRO A 126 -10.80 -24.60 5.24
N THR A 127 -9.61 -24.18 5.65
CA THR A 127 -8.54 -25.11 5.95
C THR A 127 -8.83 -25.62 7.35
N ASN A 128 -9.20 -26.89 7.46
CA ASN A 128 -9.36 -27.54 8.74
C ASN A 128 -7.95 -27.75 9.32
N LEU A 129 -7.51 -26.81 10.16
CA LEU A 129 -6.25 -26.97 10.86
C LEU A 129 -6.39 -28.15 11.80
N LYS A 130 -5.55 -29.17 11.62
CA LYS A 130 -5.50 -30.29 12.55
C LYS A 130 -4.59 -29.95 13.72
N VAL A 131 -5.19 -29.82 14.90
CA VAL A 131 -4.54 -29.40 16.13
C VAL A 131 -4.49 -30.58 17.08
N VAL A 132 -3.31 -30.84 17.65
CA VAL A 132 -3.13 -31.88 18.67
C VAL A 132 -2.56 -31.30 19.96
N THR A 133 -2.95 -31.88 21.10
CA THR A 133 -2.33 -31.60 22.41
C THR A 133 -1.90 -32.89 23.09
N LEU A 134 -0.74 -32.86 23.75
CA LEU A 134 -0.17 -34.02 24.44
C LEU A 134 0.83 -33.59 25.52
N ASN A 135 0.63 -34.06 26.74
CA ASN A 135 1.68 -34.12 27.75
C ASN A 135 2.63 -35.30 27.43
N THR A 136 3.87 -35.00 27.06
CA THR A 136 4.84 -36.01 26.64
C THR A 136 5.61 -36.63 27.81
N GLN A 137 5.56 -36.04 29.01
CA GLN A 137 6.31 -36.41 30.23
C GLN A 137 7.85 -36.41 30.13
N SER A 138 8.43 -36.41 28.92
CA SER A 138 9.87 -36.48 28.74
C SER A 138 10.35 -35.99 27.37
N SER A 139 11.65 -35.70 27.31
CA SER A 139 12.34 -35.37 26.05
C SER A 139 12.34 -36.55 25.08
N SER A 140 12.51 -37.78 25.56
CA SER A 140 12.47 -39.01 24.75
C SER A 140 11.11 -39.21 24.07
N ASN A 141 10.02 -39.05 24.81
CA ASN A 141 8.66 -39.17 24.28
C ASN A 141 8.33 -38.02 23.31
N THR A 142 8.93 -36.85 23.49
CA THR A 142 8.82 -35.74 22.52
C THR A 142 9.48 -36.10 21.18
N TRP A 143 10.64 -36.77 21.19
CA TRP A 143 11.24 -37.31 19.98
C TRP A 143 10.40 -38.46 19.40
N ALA A 144 9.80 -39.31 20.23
CA ALA A 144 8.89 -40.36 19.76
C ALA A 144 7.65 -39.76 19.06
N PHE A 145 7.05 -38.71 19.61
CA PHE A 145 5.95 -37.96 18.99
C PHE A 145 6.34 -37.43 17.61
N LEU A 146 7.54 -36.85 17.47
CA LEU A 146 8.04 -36.39 16.18
C LEU A 146 8.08 -37.52 15.14
N HIS A 147 8.64 -38.67 15.51
CA HIS A 147 8.90 -39.77 14.59
C HIS A 147 7.66 -40.59 14.26
N GLN A 148 6.79 -40.82 15.24
CA GLN A 148 5.64 -41.72 15.11
C GLN A 148 4.33 -40.99 14.79
N VAL A 149 4.22 -39.70 15.14
CA VAL A 149 2.97 -38.94 15.00
C VAL A 149 3.11 -37.76 14.05
N LEU A 150 4.18 -36.98 14.13
CA LEU A 150 4.33 -35.77 13.29
C LEU A 150 4.84 -36.08 11.87
N THR A 151 5.75 -37.06 11.73
CA THR A 151 6.34 -37.41 10.43
C THR A 151 5.36 -38.28 9.63
N GLY A 152 4.81 -37.74 8.54
CA GLY A 152 3.86 -38.46 7.69
C GLY A 152 2.37 -38.19 8.00
N SER A 153 2.07 -37.30 8.94
CA SER A 153 0.69 -36.90 9.25
C SER A 153 0.30 -35.55 8.63
N ASP A 154 -1.01 -35.33 8.62
CA ASP A 154 -1.72 -34.10 8.28
C ASP A 154 -1.79 -33.09 9.45
N ILE A 155 -1.00 -33.27 10.51
CA ILE A 155 -0.98 -32.34 11.66
C ILE A 155 -0.43 -30.98 11.24
N ASP A 156 -1.11 -29.91 11.66
CA ASP A 156 -0.73 -28.52 11.35
C ASP A 156 -0.10 -27.82 12.55
N VAL A 157 -0.70 -28.03 13.73
CA VAL A 157 -0.27 -27.43 15.00
C VAL A 157 -0.24 -28.50 16.09
N ALA A 158 0.87 -28.59 16.83
CA ALA A 158 0.98 -29.46 18.00
C ALA A 158 1.34 -28.66 19.25
N LEU A 159 0.58 -28.89 20.31
CA LEU A 159 0.66 -28.25 21.63
C LEU A 159 1.21 -29.28 22.61
N LEU A 160 2.48 -29.17 22.99
CA LEU A 160 3.15 -30.18 23.81
C LEU A 160 3.41 -29.66 25.23
N GLN A 161 3.17 -30.50 26.22
CA GLN A 161 3.46 -30.25 27.64
C GLN A 161 4.50 -31.26 28.16
N GLU A 162 5.19 -30.91 29.25
CA GLU A 162 6.32 -31.66 29.83
C GLU A 162 7.39 -32.12 28.85
N VAL A 163 7.70 -31.27 27.86
CA VAL A 163 8.70 -31.55 26.81
C VAL A 163 10.09 -31.86 27.41
N SER A 164 10.38 -31.33 28.59
CA SER A 164 11.55 -31.62 29.44
C SER A 164 12.91 -31.38 28.78
N PHE A 165 12.96 -30.57 27.71
CA PHE A 165 14.21 -30.25 27.02
C PHE A 165 15.07 -29.27 27.80
N ASN A 166 16.37 -29.55 27.89
CA ASN A 166 17.34 -28.50 28.16
C ASN A 166 17.55 -27.61 26.89
N PRO A 167 18.18 -26.42 27.00
CA PRO A 167 18.33 -25.51 25.87
C PRO A 167 19.11 -26.09 24.67
N SER A 168 20.04 -27.02 24.91
CA SER A 168 20.81 -27.68 23.86
C SER A 168 19.97 -28.68 23.07
N GLU A 169 19.17 -29.47 23.77
CA GLU A 169 18.20 -30.41 23.19
C GLU A 169 17.12 -29.67 22.39
N ALA A 170 16.54 -28.60 22.94
CA ALA A 170 15.56 -27.77 22.23
C ALA A 170 16.15 -27.18 20.93
N ALA A 171 17.42 -26.75 20.96
CA ALA A 171 18.11 -26.26 19.77
C ALA A 171 18.38 -27.37 18.73
N ALA A 172 18.72 -28.58 19.17
CA ALA A 172 18.89 -29.74 18.30
C ALA A 172 17.56 -30.16 17.66
N PHE A 173 16.50 -30.26 18.46
CA PHE A 173 15.14 -30.55 18.02
C PHE A 173 14.64 -29.52 16.99
N SER A 174 14.84 -28.23 17.24
CA SER A 174 14.50 -27.14 16.31
C SER A 174 15.27 -27.24 14.97
N ARG A 175 16.56 -27.61 15.00
CA ARG A 175 17.35 -27.82 13.77
C ARG A 175 16.81 -28.99 12.96
N TYR A 176 16.40 -30.07 13.61
CA TYR A 176 15.84 -31.24 12.94
C TYR A 176 14.48 -30.92 12.30
N LEU A 177 13.55 -30.33 13.07
CA LEU A 177 12.23 -29.91 12.59
C LEU A 177 12.30 -28.96 11.39
N ARG A 178 13.35 -28.12 11.30
CA ARG A 178 13.53 -27.25 10.13
C ARG A 178 13.68 -28.03 8.82
N LYS A 179 14.24 -29.24 8.84
CA LYS A 179 14.34 -30.10 7.64
C LYS A 179 13.01 -30.80 7.32
N LYS A 180 12.14 -30.95 8.32
CA LYS A 180 10.82 -31.60 8.23
C LYS A 180 9.67 -30.60 8.09
N GLU A 181 9.96 -29.38 7.61
CA GLU A 181 8.96 -28.33 7.36
C GLU A 181 8.14 -27.83 8.56
N PHE A 182 8.65 -27.97 9.79
CA PHE A 182 8.02 -27.38 10.99
C PHE A 182 8.90 -26.31 11.66
N SER A 183 8.24 -25.37 12.31
CA SER A 183 8.84 -24.42 13.26
C SER A 183 8.57 -24.90 14.68
N PHE A 184 9.53 -24.70 15.59
CA PHE A 184 9.41 -25.06 17.00
C PHE A 184 9.58 -23.83 17.88
N TYR A 185 8.58 -23.57 18.71
CA TYR A 185 8.61 -22.60 19.80
C TYR A 185 8.67 -23.36 21.12
N TYR A 186 9.40 -22.83 22.09
CA TYR A 186 9.68 -23.54 23.35
C TYR A 186 9.77 -22.57 24.51
N GLN A 187 9.11 -22.91 25.61
CA GLN A 187 9.25 -22.27 26.92
C GLN A 187 9.78 -23.31 27.91
N LYS A 188 10.92 -22.99 28.54
CA LYS A 188 11.60 -23.90 29.46
C LYS A 188 10.79 -24.15 30.73
N GLY A 189 10.83 -25.40 31.21
CA GLY A 189 10.32 -25.79 32.51
C GLY A 189 11.28 -25.42 33.65
N SER A 190 10.90 -25.78 34.88
CA SER A 190 11.72 -25.54 36.07
C SER A 190 12.90 -26.52 36.16
N PRO A 191 14.05 -26.16 36.75
CA PRO A 191 15.20 -27.06 36.85
C PRO A 191 14.91 -28.25 37.80
N ASN A 192 15.14 -29.48 37.35
CA ASN A 192 14.89 -30.67 38.16
C ASN A 192 16.14 -31.04 38.97
N ARG A 193 16.16 -30.74 40.29
CA ARG A 193 17.32 -31.01 41.17
C ARG A 193 17.65 -32.50 41.33
N ARG A 194 16.74 -33.43 41.01
CA ARG A 194 16.94 -34.88 41.16
C ARG A 194 17.55 -35.57 39.92
N GLN A 195 17.56 -34.92 38.75
CA GLN A 195 18.03 -35.49 37.47
C GLN A 195 19.17 -34.67 36.82
N GLY A 196 20.10 -34.11 37.62
CA GLY A 196 21.25 -33.38 37.08
C GLY A 196 20.87 -32.14 36.24
N ASN A 197 21.35 -32.05 35.00
CA ASN A 197 21.06 -30.95 34.04
C ASN A 197 19.64 -31.01 33.43
N GLY A 198 18.75 -31.89 33.91
CA GLY A 198 17.38 -32.04 33.42
C GLY A 198 16.46 -30.88 33.82
N CYS A 199 15.46 -30.60 32.98
CA CYS A 199 14.36 -29.67 33.28
C CYS A 199 13.08 -30.48 33.56
N SER A 200 12.35 -30.15 34.63
CA SER A 200 11.00 -30.68 34.90
C SER A 200 9.95 -29.78 34.23
N GLY A 201 9.08 -30.38 33.43
CA GLY A 201 8.05 -29.66 32.67
C GLY A 201 8.59 -29.10 31.34
N GLY A 202 8.10 -27.94 30.95
CA GLY A 202 8.35 -27.25 29.70
C GLY A 202 7.17 -27.38 28.75
N VAL A 203 6.91 -26.35 27.94
CA VAL A 203 5.86 -26.38 26.92
C VAL A 203 6.43 -26.07 25.54
N GLY A 204 5.94 -26.80 24.54
CA GLY A 204 6.36 -26.70 23.16
C GLY A 204 5.18 -26.42 22.24
N LEU A 205 5.42 -25.66 21.18
CA LEU A 205 4.42 -25.39 20.14
C LEU A 205 5.07 -25.59 18.77
N LEU A 206 4.60 -26.58 18.02
CA LEU A 206 5.07 -26.90 16.68
C LEU A 206 4.05 -26.40 15.67
N VAL A 207 4.52 -25.73 14.61
CA VAL A 207 3.67 -25.18 13.56
C VAL A 207 4.26 -25.48 12.18
N ARG A 208 3.45 -26.02 11.27
CA ARG A 208 3.84 -26.26 9.88
C ARG A 208 4.34 -24.96 9.23
N LYS A 209 5.50 -24.99 8.57
CA LYS A 209 6.16 -23.79 8.01
C LYS A 209 5.38 -23.13 6.88
N THR A 210 4.51 -23.89 6.23
CA THR A 210 3.60 -23.39 5.19
C THR A 210 2.61 -22.38 5.77
N LEU A 211 2.26 -22.48 7.06
CA LEU A 211 1.30 -21.59 7.72
C LEU A 211 1.95 -20.25 8.14
N PRO A 212 1.26 -19.11 7.96
CA PRO A 212 1.68 -17.82 8.51
C PRO A 212 1.79 -17.91 10.03
N GLN A 213 2.95 -17.58 10.60
CA GLN A 213 3.16 -17.75 12.05
C GLN A 213 4.01 -16.66 12.69
N ARG A 214 3.68 -16.28 13.93
CA ARG A 214 4.39 -15.26 14.72
C ARG A 214 4.32 -15.58 16.21
N PHE A 215 5.47 -15.63 16.88
CA PHE A 215 5.53 -15.70 18.34
C PHE A 215 4.66 -14.61 18.98
N ALA A 216 3.86 -14.99 19.99
CA ALA A 216 2.94 -14.09 20.65
C ALA A 216 3.40 -13.81 22.09
N PHE A 217 3.44 -14.84 22.92
CA PHE A 217 3.72 -14.74 24.36
C PHE A 217 4.38 -16.03 24.86
N ALA A 218 5.19 -15.93 25.90
CA ALA A 218 5.67 -17.07 26.67
C ALA A 218 6.03 -16.61 28.06
N ASP A 219 5.64 -17.39 29.06
CA ASP A 219 6.05 -17.19 30.45
C ASP A 219 6.08 -18.54 31.17
N GLY A 220 6.82 -18.63 32.27
CA GLY A 220 6.88 -19.85 33.06
C GLY A 220 7.67 -19.71 34.34
N ASP A 221 7.20 -20.41 35.37
CA ASP A 221 7.79 -20.52 36.71
C ASP A 221 7.66 -21.97 37.24
N GLN A 222 7.73 -22.16 38.57
CA GLN A 222 7.59 -23.47 39.21
C GLN A 222 6.14 -23.94 39.29
N GLU A 223 5.19 -23.01 39.21
CA GLU A 223 3.77 -23.25 39.41
C GLU A 223 3.01 -23.30 38.10
N ALA A 224 3.51 -22.74 36.99
CA ALA A 224 2.83 -22.78 35.70
C ALA A 224 3.76 -22.46 34.52
N GLN A 225 3.43 -22.99 33.33
CA GLN A 225 4.18 -22.75 32.10
C GLN A 225 3.22 -22.53 30.92
N SER A 226 3.49 -21.51 30.09
CA SER A 226 2.62 -21.18 28.96
C SER A 226 3.40 -20.65 27.75
N LEU A 227 2.91 -20.95 26.55
CA LEU A 227 3.50 -20.52 25.29
C LEU A 227 2.42 -20.31 24.23
N PHE A 228 2.45 -19.15 23.56
CA PHE A 228 1.47 -18.76 22.57
C PHE A 228 2.09 -18.27 21.25
N VAL A 229 1.46 -18.65 20.14
CA VAL A 229 1.88 -18.32 18.78
C VAL A 229 0.67 -17.99 17.93
N TRP A 230 0.73 -16.87 17.21
CA TRP A 230 -0.24 -16.54 16.16
C TRP A 230 0.02 -17.42 14.95
N VAL A 231 -0.99 -18.17 14.48
CA VAL A 231 -0.94 -18.99 13.27
C VAL A 231 -2.16 -18.66 12.41
N GLY A 232 -1.95 -18.13 11.20
CA GLY A 232 -3.04 -17.85 10.27
C GLY A 232 -4.10 -16.86 10.79
N GLY A 233 -3.78 -16.02 11.77
CA GLY A 233 -4.74 -15.12 12.42
C GLY A 233 -5.43 -15.71 13.65
N VAL A 234 -5.19 -16.98 13.98
CA VAL A 234 -5.63 -17.65 15.21
C VAL A 234 -4.52 -17.63 16.24
N LEU A 235 -4.83 -17.38 17.51
CA LEU A 235 -3.86 -17.48 18.61
C LEU A 235 -3.89 -18.90 19.19
N PHE A 236 -2.80 -19.66 18.99
CA PHE A 236 -2.62 -20.97 19.60
C PHE A 236 -1.82 -20.89 20.88
N GLY A 237 -2.21 -21.66 21.90
CA GLY A 237 -1.53 -21.73 23.19
C GLY A 237 -1.28 -23.16 23.68
N SER A 238 -0.10 -23.43 24.23
CA SER A 238 0.20 -24.64 25.01
C SER A 238 0.42 -24.25 26.47
N ILE A 239 -0.33 -24.87 27.38
CA ILE A 239 -0.28 -24.59 28.83
C ILE A 239 -0.01 -25.88 29.60
N TYR A 240 0.81 -25.76 30.65
CA TYR A 240 1.01 -26.82 31.63
C TYR A 240 0.85 -26.26 33.05
N ALA A 241 -0.08 -26.85 33.81
CA ALA A 241 -0.26 -26.61 35.23
C ALA A 241 0.20 -27.84 36.02
N PRO A 242 1.35 -27.81 36.72
CA PRO A 242 1.79 -28.87 37.62
C PRO A 242 0.70 -29.28 38.64
N PRO A 243 0.74 -30.51 39.19
CA PRO A 243 -0.24 -31.01 40.15
C PRO A 243 0.01 -30.45 41.57
N THR A 244 -0.09 -29.13 41.73
CA THR A 244 -0.03 -28.43 43.03
C THR A 244 -1.28 -27.57 43.25
N GLU A 245 -1.55 -27.19 44.50
CA GLU A 245 -2.78 -26.46 44.86
C GLU A 245 -2.89 -25.09 44.17
N GLU A 246 -1.78 -24.36 44.01
CA GLU A 246 -1.78 -23.01 43.42
C GLU A 246 -1.57 -23.00 41.89
N SER A 247 -1.08 -24.11 41.33
CA SER A 247 -0.66 -24.23 39.93
C SER A 247 -1.76 -23.92 38.90
N PRO A 248 -2.97 -24.51 38.97
CA PRO A 248 -4.03 -24.21 38.00
C PRO A 248 -4.47 -22.74 38.02
N ALA A 249 -4.60 -22.14 39.20
CA ALA A 249 -4.94 -20.73 39.34
C ALA A 249 -3.85 -19.81 38.74
N ARG A 250 -2.57 -20.15 38.97
CA ARG A 250 -1.44 -19.42 38.38
C ARG A 250 -1.40 -19.56 36.85
N ALA A 251 -1.62 -20.75 36.33
CA ALA A 251 -1.65 -21.02 34.90
C ALA A 251 -2.84 -20.35 34.19
N ALA A 252 -4.02 -20.30 34.82
CA ALA A 252 -5.18 -19.56 34.33
C ALA A 252 -4.91 -18.04 34.30
N ALA A 253 -4.20 -17.50 35.29
CA ALA A 253 -3.75 -16.10 35.26
C ALA A 253 -2.77 -15.83 34.11
N MET A 254 -1.84 -16.75 33.81
CA MET A 254 -0.91 -16.62 32.68
C MET A 254 -1.61 -16.69 31.33
N PHE A 255 -2.67 -17.50 31.20
CA PHE A 255 -3.53 -17.48 30.02
C PHE A 255 -4.14 -16.09 29.79
N LEU A 256 -4.68 -15.48 30.85
CA LEU A 256 -5.22 -14.12 30.78
C LEU A 256 -4.15 -13.07 30.43
N ASP A 257 -2.97 -13.15 31.05
CA ASP A 257 -1.84 -12.27 30.75
C ASP A 257 -1.41 -12.37 29.29
N ALA A 258 -1.48 -13.57 28.70
CA ALA A 258 -1.19 -13.76 27.28
C ALA A 258 -2.22 -13.06 26.38
N LEU A 259 -3.51 -13.15 26.68
CA LEU A 259 -4.56 -12.48 25.93
C LEU A 259 -4.41 -10.95 25.99
N ILE A 260 -4.12 -10.41 27.18
CA ILE A 260 -3.90 -8.97 27.40
C ILE A 260 -2.64 -8.50 26.69
N SER A 261 -1.51 -9.19 26.88
CA SER A 261 -0.21 -8.83 26.28
C SER A 261 -0.25 -8.87 24.76
N CYS A 262 -1.06 -9.77 24.20
CA CYS A 262 -1.25 -9.89 22.76
C CYS A 262 -2.29 -8.91 22.19
N ASN A 263 -2.97 -8.13 23.04
CA ASN A 263 -4.07 -7.23 22.67
C ASN A 263 -5.13 -7.93 21.80
N VAL A 264 -5.53 -9.13 22.23
CA VAL A 264 -6.49 -9.98 21.51
C VAL A 264 -7.82 -9.23 21.44
N GLN A 265 -8.26 -8.93 20.22
CA GLN A 265 -9.56 -8.29 19.97
C GLN A 265 -10.69 -9.30 20.21
N ALA A 266 -11.88 -8.83 20.56
CA ALA A 266 -13.05 -9.69 20.76
C ALA A 266 -13.40 -10.54 19.52
N SER A 267 -13.05 -10.08 18.32
CA SER A 267 -13.28 -10.78 17.06
C SER A 267 -12.18 -11.81 16.69
N ALA A 268 -11.10 -11.92 17.47
CA ALA A 268 -9.97 -12.78 17.13
C ALA A 268 -10.17 -14.20 17.67
N THR A 269 -9.96 -15.22 16.83
CA THR A 269 -10.07 -16.63 17.22
C THR A 269 -8.84 -17.08 18.01
N TRP A 270 -9.05 -17.88 19.05
CA TRP A 270 -7.99 -18.52 19.81
C TRP A 270 -8.34 -19.98 20.15
N CYS A 271 -7.30 -20.81 20.27
CA CYS A 271 -7.38 -22.22 20.60
C CYS A 271 -6.21 -22.59 21.52
N VAL A 272 -6.51 -23.00 22.74
CA VAL A 272 -5.50 -23.34 23.76
C VAL A 272 -5.68 -24.79 24.17
N GLY A 273 -4.60 -25.55 24.21
CA GLY A 273 -4.60 -26.94 24.66
C GLY A 273 -3.54 -27.12 25.74
N GLY A 274 -3.78 -28.03 26.66
CA GLY A 274 -2.88 -28.21 27.79
C GLY A 274 -3.23 -29.38 28.69
N ASP A 275 -2.30 -29.67 29.59
CA ASP A 275 -2.57 -30.43 30.81
C ASP A 275 -2.80 -29.40 31.92
N PHE A 276 -4.06 -29.27 32.31
CA PHE A 276 -4.53 -28.27 33.25
C PHE A 276 -4.59 -28.80 34.69
N ASN A 277 -4.42 -30.12 34.89
CA ASN A 277 -4.58 -30.83 36.17
C ASN A 277 -5.89 -30.53 36.95
N GLU A 278 -6.91 -30.00 36.26
CA GLU A 278 -8.27 -29.74 36.76
C GLU A 278 -9.29 -30.43 35.86
N VAL A 279 -10.47 -30.72 36.41
CA VAL A 279 -11.61 -31.24 35.61
C VAL A 279 -12.46 -30.07 35.12
N PRO A 280 -13.01 -30.12 33.88
CA PRO A 280 -13.76 -29.02 33.28
C PRO A 280 -14.75 -28.33 34.21
N SER A 281 -15.67 -29.09 34.84
CA SER A 281 -16.76 -28.58 35.70
C SER A 281 -16.33 -27.86 36.99
N HIS A 282 -15.04 -27.91 37.34
CA HIS A 282 -14.46 -27.27 38.51
C HIS A 282 -13.10 -26.65 38.16
N SER A 283 -13.04 -25.95 37.02
CA SER A 283 -11.78 -25.44 36.47
C SER A 283 -11.68 -23.91 36.51
N HIS A 284 -10.54 -23.39 36.98
CA HIS A 284 -10.21 -21.97 36.85
C HIS A 284 -10.08 -21.56 35.37
N PHE A 285 -9.74 -22.49 34.49
CA PHE A 285 -9.65 -22.24 33.06
C PHE A 285 -11.00 -22.12 32.38
N GLU A 286 -12.01 -22.87 32.84
CA GLU A 286 -13.39 -22.72 32.39
C GLU A 286 -13.91 -21.32 32.74
N ASP A 287 -13.69 -20.85 33.98
CA ASP A 287 -14.08 -19.50 34.42
C ASP A 287 -13.44 -18.40 33.54
N VAL A 288 -12.12 -18.49 33.30
CA VAL A 288 -11.39 -17.51 32.48
C VAL A 288 -11.81 -17.58 31.01
N ALA A 289 -11.99 -18.79 30.46
CA ALA A 289 -12.46 -18.97 29.09
C ALA A 289 -13.86 -18.39 28.91
N GLY A 290 -14.80 -18.71 29.81
CA GLY A 290 -16.17 -18.20 29.80
C GLY A 290 -16.23 -16.67 29.86
N ALA A 291 -15.39 -16.05 30.70
CA ALA A 291 -15.27 -14.59 30.78
C ALA A 291 -14.73 -13.96 29.48
N MET A 292 -14.00 -14.73 28.66
CA MET A 292 -13.46 -14.31 27.36
C MET A 292 -14.27 -14.84 26.17
N HIS A 293 -15.55 -15.17 26.41
CA HIS A 293 -16.50 -15.72 25.43
C HIS A 293 -16.02 -17.03 24.79
N GLY A 294 -15.34 -17.89 25.55
CA GLY A 294 -14.95 -19.22 25.13
C GLY A 294 -15.49 -20.33 26.00
N SER A 295 -15.28 -21.54 25.52
CA SER A 295 -15.82 -22.78 26.08
C SER A 295 -14.75 -23.86 26.15
N VAL A 296 -14.93 -24.79 27.08
CA VAL A 296 -14.14 -26.02 27.16
C VAL A 296 -14.60 -26.98 26.06
N CYS A 297 -13.64 -27.52 25.31
CA CYS A 297 -13.84 -28.64 24.39
C CYS A 297 -13.05 -29.84 24.93
N GLY A 298 -13.77 -30.73 25.60
CA GLY A 298 -13.23 -31.96 26.17
C GLY A 298 -13.50 -33.21 25.31
N LEU A 299 -12.79 -34.29 25.61
CA LEU A 299 -13.06 -35.65 25.18
C LEU A 299 -14.32 -36.23 25.85
N GLY A 300 -14.68 -35.77 27.06
CA GLY A 300 -15.77 -36.33 27.87
C GLY A 300 -15.44 -37.69 28.49
N ALA A 301 -14.15 -38.05 28.55
CA ALA A 301 -13.64 -39.29 29.12
C ALA A 301 -12.25 -39.06 29.73
N PRO A 302 -11.76 -39.96 30.61
CA PRO A 302 -10.44 -39.80 31.21
C PRO A 302 -9.31 -39.67 30.19
N THR A 303 -8.42 -38.70 30.39
CA THR A 303 -7.37 -38.32 29.43
C THR A 303 -6.02 -38.96 29.71
N ARG A 304 -5.91 -39.72 30.80
CA ARG A 304 -4.83 -40.68 31.06
C ARG A 304 -5.28 -42.10 30.74
N TRP A 305 -4.35 -42.99 30.40
CA TRP A 305 -4.65 -44.40 30.12
C TRP A 305 -5.21 -45.12 31.35
N ASP A 306 -4.59 -44.90 32.50
CA ASP A 306 -4.91 -45.56 33.77
C ASP A 306 -5.55 -44.57 34.77
N GLY A 307 -6.13 -43.46 34.27
CA GLY A 307 -6.73 -42.41 35.08
C GLY A 307 -8.26 -42.38 35.01
N ASN A 308 -8.87 -41.65 35.95
CA ASN A 308 -10.33 -41.48 36.05
C ASN A 308 -10.81 -40.03 35.81
N ARG A 309 -9.89 -39.11 35.49
CA ARG A 309 -10.18 -37.69 35.31
C ARG A 309 -9.83 -37.22 33.90
N GLU A 310 -10.64 -36.31 33.39
CA GLU A 310 -10.34 -35.51 32.20
C GLU A 310 -9.60 -34.25 32.64
N ILE A 311 -8.28 -34.22 32.42
CA ILE A 311 -7.40 -33.12 32.86
C ILE A 311 -6.67 -32.45 31.69
N ASP A 312 -6.71 -33.09 30.52
CA ASP A 312 -6.22 -32.54 29.26
C ASP A 312 -7.44 -32.14 28.43
N PHE A 313 -7.51 -30.89 27.99
CA PHE A 313 -8.62 -30.46 27.13
C PHE A 313 -8.20 -29.28 26.25
N PHE A 314 -9.13 -28.81 25.41
CA PHE A 314 -8.97 -27.59 24.67
C PHE A 314 -9.89 -26.49 25.21
N LEU A 315 -9.47 -25.25 25.04
CA LEU A 315 -10.27 -24.05 25.26
C LEU A 315 -10.35 -23.31 23.93
N VAL A 316 -11.54 -22.93 23.50
CA VAL A 316 -11.78 -22.19 22.25
C VAL A 316 -12.85 -21.11 22.42
N ASN A 317 -12.69 -19.94 21.79
CA ASN A 317 -13.74 -18.92 21.76
C ASN A 317 -14.73 -19.04 20.60
N ARG A 318 -14.48 -19.94 19.67
CA ARG A 318 -15.34 -20.20 18.51
C ARG A 318 -15.59 -21.70 18.39
N PRO A 319 -16.36 -22.28 19.32
CA PRO A 319 -16.69 -23.71 19.28
C PRO A 319 -17.43 -24.10 18.01
N ASP A 320 -18.13 -23.15 17.36
CA ASP A 320 -18.76 -23.31 16.04
C ASP A 320 -17.77 -23.66 14.92
N LEU A 321 -16.48 -23.36 15.10
CA LEU A 321 -15.42 -23.66 14.14
C LEU A 321 -14.60 -24.91 14.53
N ALA A 322 -14.85 -25.50 15.70
CA ALA A 322 -14.10 -26.64 16.20
C ALA A 322 -14.87 -27.95 16.02
N SER A 323 -14.20 -29.01 15.58
CA SER A 323 -14.77 -30.37 15.61
C SER A 323 -14.83 -30.91 17.04
N ALA A 324 -15.60 -31.98 17.24
CA ALA A 324 -15.50 -32.78 18.46
C ALA A 324 -14.05 -33.24 18.71
N VAL A 325 -13.65 -33.26 19.97
CA VAL A 325 -12.33 -33.75 20.38
C VAL A 325 -12.33 -35.27 20.33
N SER A 326 -11.30 -35.84 19.73
CA SER A 326 -11.07 -37.28 19.72
C SER A 326 -9.69 -37.61 20.26
N SER A 327 -9.45 -38.88 20.58
CA SER A 327 -8.16 -39.37 21.07
C SER A 327 -7.53 -40.35 20.07
N LEU A 328 -6.21 -40.26 19.86
CA LEU A 328 -5.46 -41.22 19.07
C LEU A 328 -5.15 -42.48 19.90
N ALA A 329 -5.35 -43.66 19.32
CA ALA A 329 -5.08 -44.96 19.95
C ALA A 329 -3.59 -45.33 20.04
N LEU A 330 -2.72 -44.34 20.28
CA LEU A 330 -1.27 -44.52 20.38
C LEU A 330 -0.80 -44.06 21.77
N LYS A 331 -0.21 -44.98 22.54
CA LYS A 331 0.34 -44.71 23.87
C LYS A 331 1.81 -44.28 23.76
N LEU A 332 2.07 -42.97 23.80
CA LEU A 332 3.43 -42.39 23.85
C LEU A 332 3.85 -41.95 25.26
N SER A 333 2.87 -41.63 26.11
CA SER A 333 3.02 -41.30 27.53
C SER A 333 1.83 -41.90 28.30
N ASP A 334 1.75 -41.68 29.61
CA ASP A 334 0.55 -42.02 30.39
C ASP A 334 -0.67 -41.15 30.02
N HIS A 335 -0.48 -40.04 29.30
CA HIS A 335 -1.51 -39.19 28.73
C HIS A 335 -1.90 -39.65 27.30
N LYS A 336 -3.17 -39.46 26.97
CA LYS A 336 -3.72 -39.70 25.64
C LYS A 336 -3.48 -38.49 24.75
N ILE A 337 -3.18 -38.72 23.47
CA ILE A 337 -3.08 -37.64 22.49
C ILE A 337 -4.50 -37.19 22.13
N LEU A 338 -4.81 -35.92 22.34
CA LEU A 338 -6.09 -35.33 21.96
C LEU A 338 -5.95 -34.57 20.65
N GLN A 339 -6.95 -34.67 19.78
CA GLN A 339 -6.99 -33.99 18.49
C GLN A 339 -8.34 -33.32 18.23
N MET A 340 -8.29 -32.18 17.55
CA MET A 340 -9.46 -31.50 16.96
C MET A 340 -9.10 -30.91 15.60
N GLN A 341 -10.13 -30.64 14.80
CA GLN A 341 -10.03 -29.82 13.59
C GLN A 341 -10.61 -28.44 13.87
N LEU A 342 -9.92 -27.39 13.41
CA LEU A 342 -10.39 -26.01 13.51
C LEU A 342 -10.58 -25.44 12.09
N ALA A 343 -11.83 -25.18 11.70
CA ALA A 343 -12.20 -24.64 10.41
C ALA A 343 -11.90 -23.14 10.33
N VAL A 344 -10.69 -22.77 9.88
CA VAL A 344 -10.25 -21.38 9.79
C VAL A 344 -9.64 -21.07 8.43
N SER A 345 -9.80 -19.83 7.96
CA SER A 345 -9.23 -19.40 6.68
C SER A 345 -7.75 -19.04 6.86
N VAL A 346 -6.84 -20.00 6.62
CA VAL A 346 -5.40 -19.74 6.65
C VAL A 346 -4.84 -19.65 5.24
N GLN A 347 -4.44 -18.44 4.84
CA GLN A 347 -3.80 -18.21 3.54
C GLN A 347 -2.32 -18.62 3.57
N SER A 348 -1.96 -19.66 2.83
CA SER A 348 -0.57 -20.02 2.52
C SER A 348 -0.27 -19.75 1.04
N PRO A 349 -0.06 -18.49 0.62
CA PRO A 349 0.13 -18.20 -0.79
C PRO A 349 1.39 -18.87 -1.32
N THR A 350 1.21 -19.78 -2.28
CA THR A 350 2.31 -20.29 -3.10
C THR A 350 2.71 -19.20 -4.08
N THR A 351 3.96 -18.76 -4.00
CA THR A 351 4.51 -17.77 -4.92
C THR A 351 5.43 -18.44 -5.93
N ALA A 352 5.29 -18.06 -7.18
CA ALA A 352 6.21 -18.39 -8.24
C ALA A 352 7.23 -17.26 -8.45
N SER A 353 8.45 -17.61 -8.83
CA SER A 353 9.44 -16.66 -9.30
C SER A 353 10.22 -17.23 -10.47
N LEU A 354 10.47 -16.43 -11.50
CA LEU A 354 11.42 -16.77 -12.55
C LEU A 354 12.81 -17.00 -11.95
N GLN A 355 13.47 -18.07 -12.39
CA GLN A 355 14.86 -18.29 -12.02
C GLN A 355 15.72 -17.13 -12.56
N LYS A 356 16.61 -16.60 -11.71
CA LYS A 356 17.46 -15.48 -12.08
C LYS A 356 18.86 -15.97 -12.41
N GLY A 357 19.33 -15.60 -13.60
CA GLY A 357 20.74 -15.68 -13.96
C GLY A 357 21.61 -14.69 -13.15
N PRO A 358 22.94 -14.70 -13.37
CA PRO A 358 23.85 -13.73 -12.78
C PRO A 358 23.54 -12.31 -13.27
N ASP A 359 23.97 -11.33 -12.47
CA ASP A 359 24.01 -9.92 -12.86
C ASP A 359 25.28 -9.71 -13.69
N LEU A 360 25.12 -9.45 -14.99
CA LEU A 360 26.22 -9.26 -15.93
C LEU A 360 26.47 -7.77 -16.23
N THR A 361 25.96 -6.88 -15.38
CA THR A 361 26.21 -5.44 -15.54
C THR A 361 27.69 -5.12 -15.33
N LYS A 362 28.15 -4.03 -15.96
CA LYS A 362 29.53 -3.55 -15.84
C LYS A 362 29.96 -3.49 -14.36
N PRO A 363 31.12 -4.06 -13.99
CA PRO A 363 31.66 -3.91 -12.64
C PRO A 363 31.80 -2.45 -12.21
N THR A 364 31.51 -2.16 -10.94
CA THR A 364 31.54 -0.78 -10.42
C THR A 364 32.93 -0.16 -10.38
N HIS A 365 33.99 -0.96 -10.48
CA HIS A 365 35.39 -0.55 -10.42
C HIS A 365 36.06 -0.44 -11.80
N VAL A 366 35.34 -0.75 -12.89
CA VAL A 366 35.84 -0.69 -14.27
C VAL A 366 35.15 0.46 -14.97
N GLU A 367 35.88 1.31 -15.68
CA GLU A 367 35.29 2.41 -16.45
C GLU A 367 34.52 1.93 -17.69
N SER A 368 33.62 2.75 -18.21
CA SER A 368 32.71 2.31 -19.28
C SER A 368 33.42 1.97 -20.60
N GLU A 369 34.45 2.73 -20.97
CA GLU A 369 35.24 2.49 -22.19
C GLU A 369 36.10 1.24 -22.05
N GLN A 370 36.83 1.14 -20.95
CA GLN A 370 37.60 -0.07 -20.61
C GLN A 370 36.73 -1.34 -20.62
N TRP A 371 35.50 -1.26 -20.12
CA TRP A 371 34.59 -2.41 -20.17
C TRP A 371 34.14 -2.76 -21.59
N ARG A 372 33.96 -1.78 -22.49
CA ARG A 372 33.66 -2.05 -23.91
C ARG A 372 34.82 -2.79 -24.56
N GLU A 373 36.06 -2.32 -24.37
CA GLU A 373 37.25 -2.96 -24.93
C GLU A 373 37.42 -4.41 -24.45
N VAL A 374 37.15 -4.66 -23.16
CA VAL A 374 37.21 -6.02 -22.59
C VAL A 374 36.13 -6.92 -23.20
N VAL A 375 34.90 -6.42 -23.36
CA VAL A 375 33.79 -7.17 -23.96
C VAL A 375 34.03 -7.41 -25.46
N GLU A 376 34.61 -6.44 -26.18
CA GLU A 376 34.97 -6.54 -27.59
C GLU A 376 36.05 -7.59 -27.83
N LYS A 377 37.16 -7.56 -27.09
CA LYS A 377 38.20 -8.60 -27.15
C LYS A 377 37.64 -9.99 -26.80
N ALA A 378 36.75 -10.06 -25.83
CA ALA A 378 36.08 -11.31 -25.46
C ALA A 378 35.14 -11.82 -26.55
N TRP A 379 34.46 -10.92 -27.27
CA TRP A 379 33.61 -11.26 -28.41
C TRP A 379 34.45 -11.83 -29.54
N GLU A 380 35.53 -11.14 -29.92
CA GLU A 380 36.46 -11.61 -30.96
C GLU A 380 37.02 -13.01 -30.66
N GLN A 381 37.39 -13.27 -29.40
CA GLN A 381 37.81 -14.59 -28.95
C GLN A 381 36.70 -15.64 -29.07
N THR A 382 35.45 -15.26 -28.77
CA THR A 382 34.30 -16.17 -28.80
C THR A 382 33.85 -16.48 -30.23
N THR A 383 34.00 -15.53 -31.15
CA THR A 383 33.50 -15.64 -32.53
C THR A 383 34.58 -16.00 -33.55
N GLN A 384 35.78 -16.40 -33.10
CA GLN A 384 36.90 -16.70 -34.00
C GLN A 384 36.55 -17.74 -35.06
N ASP A 385 35.78 -18.77 -34.67
CA ASP A 385 35.40 -19.90 -35.55
C ASP A 385 34.33 -19.55 -36.59
N ILE A 386 33.62 -18.43 -36.41
CA ILE A 386 32.55 -18.00 -37.31
C ILE A 386 32.89 -16.70 -38.07
N LYS A 387 34.07 -16.13 -37.81
CA LYS A 387 34.52 -14.88 -38.41
C LYS A 387 34.85 -15.11 -39.89
N GLY A 388 34.22 -14.33 -40.78
CA GLY A 388 34.44 -14.43 -42.24
C GLY A 388 33.64 -15.51 -42.96
N VAL A 389 32.83 -16.31 -42.24
CA VAL A 389 31.89 -17.25 -42.85
C VAL A 389 30.66 -16.47 -43.32
N ALA A 390 30.29 -16.58 -44.60
CA ALA A 390 29.20 -15.79 -45.19
C ALA A 390 27.81 -16.12 -44.60
N SER A 391 27.59 -17.36 -44.16
CA SER A 391 26.36 -17.78 -43.48
C SER A 391 26.64 -18.90 -42.47
N PRO A 392 27.17 -18.57 -41.27
CA PRO A 392 27.56 -19.56 -40.26
C PRO A 392 26.36 -20.34 -39.67
N PHE A 393 25.15 -19.94 -40.03
CA PHE A 393 23.90 -20.48 -39.53
C PHE A 393 22.94 -20.91 -40.66
N ALA A 394 23.43 -21.08 -41.90
CA ALA A 394 22.60 -21.42 -43.06
C ALA A 394 21.78 -22.70 -42.88
N GLU A 395 22.40 -23.75 -42.32
CA GLU A 395 21.83 -25.10 -42.24
C GLU A 395 21.02 -25.37 -40.95
N CYS A 396 20.88 -24.38 -40.06
CA CYS A 396 20.14 -24.56 -38.81
C CYS A 396 18.77 -23.88 -38.86
N THR A 397 17.83 -24.35 -38.04
CA THR A 397 16.50 -23.76 -37.90
C THR A 397 16.55 -22.34 -37.29
N VAL A 398 15.48 -21.55 -37.40
CA VAL A 398 15.38 -20.23 -36.74
C VAL A 398 15.59 -20.35 -35.22
N GLN A 399 15.07 -21.41 -34.60
CA GLN A 399 15.27 -21.69 -33.17
C GLN A 399 16.75 -21.93 -32.82
N GLU A 400 17.42 -22.82 -33.56
CA GLU A 400 18.83 -23.15 -33.32
C GLU A 400 19.75 -21.95 -33.58
N HIS A 401 19.47 -21.16 -34.62
CA HIS A 401 20.20 -19.93 -34.92
C HIS A 401 20.14 -18.98 -33.72
N TRP A 402 18.96 -18.76 -33.14
CA TRP A 402 18.81 -17.91 -31.96
C TRP A 402 19.54 -18.46 -30.73
N GLU A 403 19.45 -19.77 -30.48
CA GLU A 403 20.13 -20.41 -29.36
C GLU A 403 21.66 -20.30 -29.44
N ARG A 404 22.22 -20.38 -30.66
CA ARG A 404 23.64 -20.16 -30.93
C ARG A 404 24.04 -18.71 -30.66
N ILE A 405 23.26 -17.71 -31.12
CA ILE A 405 23.49 -16.29 -30.77
C ILE A 405 23.51 -16.10 -29.25
N GLN A 406 22.55 -16.67 -28.53
CA GLN A 406 22.48 -16.60 -27.07
C GLN A 406 23.68 -17.27 -26.40
N ALA A 407 24.18 -18.37 -26.96
CA ALA A 407 25.39 -19.04 -26.48
C ALA A 407 26.63 -18.15 -26.64
N LEU A 408 26.78 -17.48 -27.79
CA LEU A 408 27.87 -16.53 -28.02
C LEU A 408 27.83 -15.41 -26.97
N PHE A 409 26.67 -14.80 -26.72
CA PHE A 409 26.55 -13.76 -25.67
C PHE A 409 26.97 -14.26 -24.29
N ARG A 410 26.52 -15.46 -23.89
CA ARG A 410 26.92 -16.05 -22.60
C ARG A 410 28.43 -16.26 -22.52
N GLN A 411 29.03 -16.85 -23.56
CA GLN A 411 30.46 -17.13 -23.62
C GLN A 411 31.29 -15.84 -23.60
N THR A 412 30.90 -14.82 -24.38
CA THR A 412 31.56 -13.52 -24.38
C THR A 412 31.59 -12.88 -23.00
N TYR A 413 30.48 -12.87 -22.27
CA TYR A 413 30.50 -12.37 -20.88
C TYR A 413 31.32 -13.25 -19.95
N GLN A 414 31.33 -14.56 -20.13
CA GLN A 414 32.18 -15.46 -19.36
C GLN A 414 33.67 -15.15 -19.56
N HIS A 415 34.10 -14.88 -20.80
CA HIS A 415 35.46 -14.45 -21.13
C HIS A 415 35.77 -13.05 -20.58
N ALA A 416 34.89 -12.06 -20.79
CA ALA A 416 35.06 -10.69 -20.31
C ALA A 416 35.21 -10.61 -18.78
N PHE A 417 34.34 -11.30 -18.01
CA PHE A 417 34.42 -11.29 -16.55
C PHE A 417 35.67 -12.01 -15.99
N ARG A 418 36.17 -13.03 -16.69
CA ARG A 418 37.44 -13.68 -16.34
C ARG A 418 38.62 -12.70 -16.42
N GLN A 419 38.63 -11.81 -17.41
CA GLN A 419 39.69 -10.79 -17.57
C GLN A 419 39.71 -9.76 -16.43
N VAL A 420 38.57 -9.51 -15.76
CA VAL A 420 38.46 -8.61 -14.60
C VAL A 420 38.37 -9.36 -13.25
N ALA A 421 38.86 -10.60 -13.21
CA ALA A 421 38.92 -11.45 -12.02
C ALA A 421 37.57 -11.72 -11.31
N VAL A 422 36.45 -11.70 -12.04
CA VAL A 422 35.13 -12.06 -11.54
C VAL A 422 34.71 -13.41 -12.13
N ARG A 423 34.23 -14.34 -11.29
CA ARG A 423 33.72 -15.64 -11.74
C ARG A 423 32.23 -15.77 -11.45
N HIS A 424 31.48 -16.16 -12.47
CA HIS A 424 30.08 -16.54 -12.36
C HIS A 424 29.91 -18.07 -12.46
N SER A 425 28.85 -18.59 -11.85
CA SER A 425 28.51 -20.01 -11.96
C SER A 425 27.93 -20.30 -13.34
N GLU A 426 28.50 -21.27 -14.06
CA GLU A 426 28.05 -21.70 -15.39
C GLU A 426 26.58 -22.12 -15.38
N LYS A 427 26.16 -22.90 -14.37
CA LYS A 427 24.75 -23.29 -14.18
C LYS A 427 23.80 -22.09 -14.06
N LYS A 428 24.25 -20.98 -13.46
CA LYS A 428 23.43 -19.75 -13.39
C LYS A 428 23.48 -18.96 -14.68
N LEU A 429 24.62 -18.94 -15.36
CA LEU A 429 24.81 -18.23 -16.62
C LEU A 429 23.97 -18.86 -17.75
N ALA A 430 23.83 -20.18 -17.76
CA ALA A 430 22.97 -20.92 -18.68
C ALA A 430 21.50 -20.43 -18.67
N LEU A 431 21.02 -19.87 -17.56
CA LEU A 431 19.66 -19.32 -17.46
C LEU A 431 19.44 -18.06 -18.32
N LYS A 432 20.49 -17.43 -18.85
CA LYS A 432 20.39 -16.25 -19.74
C LYS A 432 20.11 -16.70 -21.17
N GLY A 433 19.08 -16.14 -21.79
CA GLY A 433 18.67 -16.45 -23.16
C GLY A 433 17.89 -17.76 -23.34
N GLN A 434 17.57 -18.45 -22.24
CA GLN A 434 16.74 -19.66 -22.26
C GLN A 434 15.28 -19.34 -21.97
N ASN A 435 14.40 -20.29 -22.29
CA ASN A 435 13.00 -20.24 -21.92
C ASN A 435 12.84 -20.12 -20.39
N ALA A 436 11.97 -19.20 -19.98
CA ALA A 436 11.67 -18.85 -18.62
C ALA A 436 11.21 -20.05 -17.79
N ASN A 437 12.09 -20.50 -16.89
CA ASN A 437 11.75 -21.55 -15.93
C ASN A 437 11.17 -20.95 -14.63
N VAL A 438 9.97 -21.41 -14.26
CA VAL A 438 9.24 -20.96 -13.08
C VAL A 438 9.58 -21.84 -11.87
N LYS A 439 10.05 -21.21 -10.79
CA LYS A 439 10.28 -21.90 -9.51
C LYS A 439 9.21 -21.54 -8.48
N TRP A 440 8.48 -22.55 -8.01
CA TRP A 440 7.47 -22.46 -6.96
C TRP A 440 8.08 -22.40 -5.55
N ARG A 441 7.52 -21.54 -4.69
CA ARG A 441 7.91 -21.38 -3.28
C ARG A 441 6.73 -20.94 -2.43
N SER A 442 6.50 -21.60 -1.29
CA SER A 442 5.54 -21.11 -0.30
C SER A 442 6.03 -19.80 0.33
N GLN A 443 5.21 -18.76 0.28
CA GLN A 443 5.59 -17.44 0.77
C GLN A 443 5.52 -17.41 2.30
N ALA A 444 6.67 -17.38 2.97
CA ALA A 444 6.70 -17.08 4.40
C ALA A 444 6.28 -15.62 4.63
N ALA A 445 5.08 -15.41 5.18
CA ALA A 445 4.59 -14.10 5.54
C ALA A 445 5.44 -13.51 6.69
N ARG A 446 6.51 -12.78 6.35
CA ARG A 446 7.25 -11.96 7.33
C ARG A 446 6.55 -10.60 7.41
N GLY A 447 6.01 -10.28 8.59
CA GLY A 447 5.42 -8.97 8.86
C GLY A 447 6.39 -7.79 8.71
N PRO A 448 5.89 -6.54 8.83
CA PRO A 448 6.67 -5.33 8.67
C PRO A 448 7.90 -5.33 9.59
N ARG A 449 9.09 -5.13 9.03
CA ARG A 449 10.34 -5.08 9.81
C ARG A 449 10.46 -3.72 10.52
N PRO A 450 10.55 -3.66 11.86
CA PRO A 450 10.99 -2.45 12.53
C PRO A 450 12.46 -2.16 12.18
N GLU A 451 12.85 -0.88 12.18
CA GLU A 451 14.21 -0.45 11.89
C GLU A 451 15.23 -1.07 12.86
N ASN A 452 16.42 -1.43 12.36
CA ASN A 452 17.45 -2.17 13.10
C ASN A 452 17.92 -1.48 14.40
N GLY A 453 17.75 -0.15 14.51
CA GLY A 453 18.10 0.64 15.69
C GLY A 453 17.18 0.39 16.89
N HIS A 454 15.86 0.45 16.69
CA HIS A 454 14.87 0.21 17.75
C HIS A 454 14.99 -1.20 18.35
N ARG A 455 15.34 -2.17 17.50
CA ARG A 455 15.58 -3.56 17.93
C ARG A 455 16.72 -3.68 18.93
N LYS A 456 17.78 -2.88 18.80
CA LYS A 456 18.94 -2.90 19.73
C LYS A 456 18.56 -2.29 21.08
N VAL A 457 17.85 -1.16 21.08
CA VAL A 457 17.39 -0.49 22.30
C VAL A 457 16.37 -1.35 23.06
N ARG A 458 15.38 -1.92 22.37
CA ARG A 458 14.41 -2.88 22.97
C ARG A 458 15.09 -4.10 23.57
N ARG A 459 16.09 -4.66 22.89
CA ARG A 459 16.90 -5.77 23.43
C ARG A 459 17.71 -5.37 24.65
N LYS A 460 18.26 -4.15 24.67
CA LYS A 460 19.00 -3.63 25.82
C LYS A 460 18.03 -3.44 27.01
N LEU A 461 16.87 -2.83 26.78
CA LEU A 461 15.82 -2.66 27.78
C LEU A 461 15.36 -4.00 28.38
N ALA A 462 15.06 -4.99 27.53
CA ALA A 462 14.67 -6.33 27.98
C ALA A 462 15.76 -7.00 28.83
N ARG A 463 17.04 -6.81 28.50
CA ARG A 463 18.16 -7.32 29.31
C ARG A 463 18.24 -6.64 30.68
N TRP A 464 17.93 -5.34 30.78
CA TRP A 464 17.89 -4.64 32.07
C TRP A 464 16.69 -5.06 32.93
N TYR A 465 15.52 -5.30 32.32
CA TYR A 465 14.38 -5.92 33.01
C TYR A 465 14.72 -7.32 33.53
N GLU A 466 15.41 -8.12 32.71
CA GLU A 466 15.86 -9.45 33.13
C GLU A 466 16.89 -9.35 34.26
N LEU A 467 17.78 -8.34 34.25
CA LEU A 467 18.75 -8.12 35.33
C LEU A 467 18.02 -7.75 36.63
N ARG A 468 17.00 -6.88 36.57
CA ARG A 468 16.12 -6.58 37.70
C ARG A 468 15.45 -7.84 38.25
N ARG A 469 14.96 -8.72 37.36
CA ARG A 469 14.35 -10.00 37.73
C ARG A 469 15.33 -10.91 38.48
N PHE A 470 16.59 -10.97 38.04
CA PHE A 470 17.64 -11.73 38.73
C PHE A 470 18.03 -11.12 40.09
N LEU A 471 18.06 -9.80 40.23
CA LEU A 471 18.43 -9.13 41.48
C LEU A 471 17.32 -9.11 42.54
N MET A 472 16.07 -9.29 42.13
CA MET A 472 14.94 -9.49 43.07
C MET A 472 14.84 -10.94 43.56
N ARG A 473 15.68 -11.85 43.05
CA ARG A 473 15.77 -13.24 43.52
C ARG A 473 16.91 -13.37 44.53
N ASP A 474 16.74 -14.28 45.48
CA ASP A 474 17.80 -14.65 46.41
C ASP A 474 18.99 -15.28 45.64
N PRO A 475 20.21 -14.73 45.74
CA PRO A 475 21.40 -15.26 45.07
C PRO A 475 21.68 -16.73 45.40
N SER A 476 21.28 -17.19 46.59
CA SER A 476 21.46 -18.56 47.05
C SER A 476 20.55 -19.58 46.35
N GLN A 477 19.53 -19.11 45.63
CA GLN A 477 18.55 -19.94 44.92
C GLN A 477 18.80 -20.05 43.40
N LEU A 478 19.82 -19.36 42.88
CA LEU A 478 20.15 -19.39 41.45
C LEU A 478 20.83 -20.72 41.08
N THR A 479 20.26 -21.42 40.10
CA THR A 479 20.86 -22.64 39.53
C THR A 479 22.12 -22.35 38.72
N ALA A 480 23.01 -23.33 38.50
CA ALA A 480 24.23 -23.14 37.72
C ALA A 480 23.96 -22.56 36.31
N ALA A 481 22.89 -22.99 35.64
CA ALA A 481 22.47 -22.45 34.35
C ALA A 481 21.98 -20.99 34.46
N GLN A 482 21.28 -20.64 35.54
CA GLN A 482 20.84 -19.27 35.82
C GLN A 482 22.00 -18.36 36.25
N THR A 483 23.01 -18.89 36.94
CA THR A 483 24.25 -18.17 37.24
C THR A 483 25.06 -17.92 35.96
N ILE A 484 25.11 -18.89 35.05
CA ILE A 484 25.69 -18.71 33.71
C ILE A 484 24.85 -17.72 32.89
N GLU A 485 23.52 -17.77 32.94
CA GLU A 485 22.61 -16.84 32.27
C GLU A 485 22.77 -15.42 32.82
N PHE A 486 22.89 -15.27 34.14
CA PHE A 486 23.14 -14.03 34.86
C PHE A 486 24.52 -13.45 34.53
N GLN A 487 25.58 -14.26 34.54
CA GLN A 487 26.91 -13.83 34.11
C GLN A 487 26.94 -13.45 32.63
N ASN A 488 26.26 -14.21 31.76
CA ASN A 488 26.10 -13.87 30.35
C ASN A 488 25.27 -12.61 30.15
N LEU A 489 24.30 -12.34 31.02
CA LEU A 489 23.48 -11.14 31.00
C LEU A 489 24.31 -9.93 31.43
N LEU A 490 25.10 -10.04 32.51
CA LEU A 490 26.08 -9.04 32.94
C LEU A 490 27.09 -8.77 31.83
N LYS A 491 27.63 -9.80 31.16
CA LYS A 491 28.52 -9.64 30.00
C LYS A 491 27.84 -8.95 28.81
N LYS A 492 26.55 -9.22 28.57
CA LYS A 492 25.75 -8.58 27.52
C LYS A 492 25.31 -7.15 27.85
N LEU A 493 25.50 -6.72 29.10
CA LEU A 493 25.24 -5.38 29.63
C LEU A 493 26.53 -4.62 29.97
N ASP A 494 27.70 -5.20 29.69
CA ASP A 494 29.03 -4.68 30.04
C ASP A 494 29.23 -4.48 31.55
N LEU A 495 28.60 -5.32 32.37
CA LEU A 495 28.66 -5.33 33.85
C LEU A 495 29.43 -6.53 34.41
N ALA A 496 30.11 -7.31 33.56
CA ALA A 496 30.80 -8.53 33.99
C ALA A 496 31.93 -8.26 34.99
N GLU A 497 32.58 -7.09 34.90
CA GLU A 497 33.71 -6.70 35.76
C GLU A 497 33.27 -5.89 36.98
N THR A 498 32.26 -5.03 36.83
CA THR A 498 31.76 -4.16 37.90
C THR A 498 30.69 -4.84 38.77
N GLY A 499 30.13 -5.96 38.31
CA GLY A 499 29.02 -6.62 38.97
C GLY A 499 27.68 -5.92 38.75
N PRO A 500 26.58 -6.52 39.24
CA PRO A 500 25.26 -5.94 39.15
C PRO A 500 25.16 -4.66 40.01
N PRO A 501 24.66 -3.54 39.47
CA PRO A 501 24.41 -2.35 40.27
C PRO A 501 23.21 -2.54 41.22
N PRO A 502 23.06 -1.69 42.26
CA PRO A 502 21.92 -1.73 43.18
C PRO A 502 20.58 -1.64 42.44
N LEU A 503 19.54 -2.26 43.00
CA LEU A 503 18.22 -2.36 42.37
C LEU A 503 17.63 -0.99 41.98
N ARG A 504 17.90 0.06 42.78
CA ARG A 504 17.52 1.45 42.50
C ARG A 504 18.16 1.99 41.21
N GLU A 505 19.42 1.65 40.96
CA GLU A 505 20.16 2.10 39.78
C GLU A 505 19.75 1.29 38.55
N VAL A 506 19.45 0.01 38.72
CA VAL A 506 18.84 -0.82 37.67
C VAL A 506 17.49 -0.24 37.24
N GLN A 507 16.65 0.17 38.19
CA GLN A 507 15.38 0.82 37.89
C GLN A 507 15.57 2.16 37.19
N ALA A 508 16.47 3.03 37.68
CA ALA A 508 16.80 4.29 37.02
C ALA A 508 17.33 4.09 35.58
N ARG A 509 18.10 3.01 35.33
CA ARG A 509 18.56 2.64 33.98
C ARG A 509 17.43 2.12 33.09
N ILE A 510 16.48 1.34 33.64
CA ILE A 510 15.26 0.92 32.94
C ILE A 510 14.44 2.14 32.52
N ASP A 511 14.23 3.08 33.42
CA ASP A 511 13.45 4.29 33.16
C ASP A 511 14.14 5.19 32.12
N ALA A 512 15.47 5.37 32.23
CA ALA A 512 16.26 6.10 31.24
C ALA A 512 16.22 5.46 29.84
N ILE A 513 16.36 4.13 29.74
CA ILE A 513 16.32 3.41 28.45
C ILE A 513 14.90 3.38 27.88
N SER A 514 13.86 3.26 28.73
CA SER A 514 12.46 3.35 28.32
C SER A 514 12.11 4.73 27.78
N SER A 515 12.57 5.79 28.45
CA SER A 515 12.43 7.17 27.99
C SER A 515 13.17 7.38 26.67
N LEU A 516 14.41 6.89 26.54
CA LEU A 516 15.18 6.96 25.29
C LEU A 516 14.52 6.18 24.15
N LEU A 517 13.90 5.03 24.43
CA LEU A 517 13.12 4.27 23.45
C LEU A 517 11.89 5.06 23.02
N GLY A 518 11.14 5.66 23.97
CA GLY A 518 9.99 6.51 23.68
C GLY A 518 10.36 7.73 22.84
N GLN A 519 11.48 8.40 23.16
CA GLN A 519 12.02 9.51 22.37
C GLN A 519 12.45 9.06 20.97
N ALA A 520 13.13 7.93 20.84
CA ALA A 520 13.54 7.39 19.54
C ALA A 520 12.34 6.99 18.68
N GLU A 521 11.30 6.38 19.26
CA GLU A 521 10.06 6.04 18.57
C GLU A 521 9.28 7.29 18.14
N LYS A 522 9.24 8.33 19.00
CA LYS A 522 8.66 9.64 18.66
C LYS A 522 9.44 10.31 17.53
N GLN A 523 10.77 10.39 17.62
CA GLN A 523 11.63 10.93 16.56
C GLN A 523 11.51 10.14 15.25
N ALA A 524 11.42 8.81 15.31
CA ALA A 524 11.20 7.99 14.12
C ALA A 524 9.82 8.24 13.51
N LYS A 525 8.77 8.39 14.32
CA LYS A 525 7.44 8.77 13.86
C LYS A 525 7.46 10.15 13.19
N GLU A 526 8.07 11.14 13.83
CA GLU A 526 8.22 12.50 13.31
C GLU A 526 9.05 12.52 12.01
N SER A 527 10.17 11.79 11.98
CA SER A 527 11.03 11.62 10.80
C SER A 527 10.29 10.93 9.66
N ASN A 528 9.53 9.87 9.94
CA ASN A 528 8.71 9.19 8.95
C ASN A 528 7.62 10.09 8.38
N ILE A 529 6.95 10.89 9.22
CA ILE A 529 5.96 11.89 8.78
C ILE A 529 6.66 12.97 7.94
N ARG A 530 7.82 13.47 8.37
CA ARG A 530 8.60 14.47 7.62
C ARG A 530 9.05 13.94 6.27
N GLN A 531 9.63 12.75 6.21
CA GLN A 531 10.01 12.07 4.97
C GLN A 531 8.80 11.76 4.09
N TRP A 532 7.67 11.38 4.68
CA TRP A 532 6.42 11.22 3.95
C TRP A 532 5.96 12.53 3.33
N ARG A 533 5.95 13.65 4.08
CA ARG A 533 5.60 14.99 3.57
C ARG A 533 6.52 15.42 2.44
N LEU A 534 7.84 15.25 2.60
CA LEU A 534 8.82 15.52 1.55
C LEU A 534 8.56 14.67 0.30
N ARG A 535 8.25 13.38 0.45
CA ARG A 535 7.86 12.53 -0.69
C ARG A 535 6.57 13.00 -1.36
N MET A 536 5.59 13.48 -0.60
CA MET A 536 4.33 13.98 -1.15
C MET A 536 4.48 15.30 -1.94
N GLN A 537 5.60 16.02 -1.79
CA GLN A 537 5.91 17.17 -2.67
C GLN A 537 6.24 16.73 -4.11
N ASN A 538 6.69 15.49 -4.30
CA ASN A 538 6.94 14.94 -5.62
C ASN A 538 5.63 14.43 -6.26
N VAL A 539 5.28 14.98 -7.42
CA VAL A 539 4.04 14.70 -8.17
C VAL A 539 3.84 13.20 -8.41
N ALA A 540 4.89 12.46 -8.78
CA ALA A 540 4.79 11.03 -9.06
C ALA A 540 4.49 10.19 -7.80
N SER A 541 5.08 10.57 -6.67
CA SER A 541 4.84 9.92 -5.37
C SER A 541 3.45 10.24 -4.83
N LEU A 542 3.01 11.50 -4.96
CA LEU A 542 1.66 11.93 -4.60
C LEU A 542 0.61 11.20 -5.45
N SER A 543 0.81 11.12 -6.77
CA SER A 543 -0.05 10.38 -7.69
C SER A 543 -0.20 8.91 -7.29
N ARG A 544 0.91 8.22 -7.01
CA ARG A 544 0.89 6.83 -6.52
C ARG A 544 0.13 6.69 -5.20
N TRP A 545 0.33 7.61 -4.27
CA TRP A 545 -0.38 7.60 -2.99
C TRP A 545 -1.89 7.83 -3.18
N LEU A 546 -2.29 8.82 -3.98
CA LEU A 546 -3.71 9.08 -4.29
C LEU A 546 -4.38 7.87 -4.94
N LYS A 547 -3.73 7.25 -5.93
CA LYS A 547 -4.22 6.02 -6.57
C LYS A 547 -4.38 4.87 -5.57
N SER A 548 -3.43 4.69 -4.66
CA SER A 548 -3.50 3.64 -3.62
C SER A 548 -4.63 3.83 -2.60
N LYS A 549 -5.17 5.06 -2.48
CA LYS A 549 -6.29 5.38 -1.58
C LYS A 549 -7.65 5.34 -2.29
N GLN A 550 -7.68 5.60 -3.59
CA GLN A 550 -8.87 5.44 -4.43
C GLN A 550 -9.16 3.96 -4.68
N ASN A 551 -8.11 3.16 -4.86
CA ASN A 551 -8.17 1.71 -4.97
C ASN A 551 -7.39 1.10 -3.80
N PRO A 552 -7.95 1.05 -2.58
CA PRO A 552 -7.31 0.35 -1.48
C PRO A 552 -7.01 -1.06 -1.98
N SER A 553 -5.77 -1.50 -1.79
CA SER A 553 -5.21 -2.71 -2.38
C SER A 553 -5.78 -3.99 -1.74
N HIS A 554 -7.10 -4.14 -1.79
CA HIS A 554 -7.78 -5.42 -1.79
C HIS A 554 -8.01 -5.69 -3.28
N CYS A 555 -6.99 -6.25 -3.95
CA CYS A 555 -7.18 -6.77 -5.30
C CYS A 555 -8.01 -8.05 -5.16
N VAL A 556 -9.30 -7.85 -4.92
CA VAL A 556 -10.32 -8.87 -4.92
C VAL A 556 -11.15 -8.54 -6.15
N VAL A 557 -11.15 -9.45 -7.12
CA VAL A 557 -11.97 -9.30 -8.33
C VAL A 557 -13.42 -9.20 -7.86
N THR A 558 -14.20 -8.28 -8.43
CA THR A 558 -15.59 -8.08 -8.02
C THR A 558 -16.35 -9.41 -8.04
N GLY A 559 -16.94 -9.80 -6.91
CA GLY A 559 -17.62 -11.09 -6.75
C GLY A 559 -16.74 -12.25 -6.27
N THR A 560 -15.49 -11.99 -5.87
CA THR A 560 -14.62 -12.98 -5.24
C THR A 560 -14.38 -12.62 -3.77
N ASP A 561 -14.10 -13.59 -2.91
CA ASP A 561 -13.91 -13.36 -1.47
C ASP A 561 -12.43 -13.16 -1.09
N ASN A 562 -11.51 -13.57 -1.96
CA ASN A 562 -10.08 -13.50 -1.71
C ASN A 562 -9.24 -13.36 -2.99
N VAL A 563 -7.92 -13.13 -2.79
CA VAL A 563 -6.96 -12.88 -3.88
C VAL A 563 -6.74 -14.12 -4.77
N VAL A 564 -6.93 -15.32 -4.23
CA VAL A 564 -6.76 -16.59 -4.98
C VAL A 564 -7.94 -16.79 -5.92
N ASP A 565 -9.16 -16.59 -5.45
CA ASP A 565 -10.37 -16.63 -6.26
C ASP A 565 -10.32 -15.57 -7.36
N GLY A 566 -9.91 -14.35 -7.01
CA GLY A 566 -9.69 -13.29 -7.98
C GLY A 566 -8.64 -13.65 -9.04
N ALA A 567 -7.53 -14.27 -8.65
CA ALA A 567 -6.52 -14.74 -9.60
C ALA A 567 -7.03 -15.88 -10.50
N THR A 568 -7.84 -16.78 -9.96
CA THR A 568 -8.47 -17.89 -10.69
C THR A 568 -9.48 -17.38 -11.71
N ALA A 569 -10.38 -16.49 -11.29
CA ALA A 569 -11.35 -15.86 -12.18
C ALA A 569 -10.66 -15.08 -13.32
N ILE A 570 -9.57 -14.36 -13.02
CA ILE A 570 -8.76 -13.70 -14.06
C ILE A 570 -8.14 -14.73 -15.01
N PHE A 571 -7.58 -15.82 -14.48
CA PHE A 571 -6.98 -16.86 -15.31
C PHE A 571 -8.02 -17.52 -16.23
N GLN A 572 -9.13 -17.99 -15.67
CA GLN A 572 -10.23 -18.62 -16.41
C GLN A 572 -10.77 -17.67 -17.46
N PHE A 573 -11.07 -16.42 -17.08
CA PHE A 573 -11.51 -15.40 -18.04
C PHE A 573 -10.54 -15.28 -19.23
N TRP A 574 -9.24 -15.13 -18.98
CA TRP A 574 -8.28 -15.00 -20.09
C TRP A 574 -8.11 -16.32 -20.85
N HIS A 575 -8.11 -17.46 -20.19
CA HIS A 575 -8.00 -18.77 -20.82
C HIS A 575 -9.18 -19.00 -21.77
N ASP A 576 -10.39 -18.85 -21.27
CA ASP A 576 -11.63 -19.00 -22.04
C ASP A 576 -11.70 -17.94 -23.14
N PHE A 577 -11.41 -16.67 -22.84
CA PHE A 577 -11.36 -15.61 -23.85
C PHE A 577 -10.44 -15.96 -25.02
N TRP A 578 -9.22 -16.47 -24.76
CA TRP A 578 -8.30 -16.83 -25.84
C TRP A 578 -8.72 -18.12 -26.56
N ARG A 579 -9.20 -19.13 -25.84
CA ARG A 579 -9.72 -20.37 -26.44
C ARG A 579 -10.89 -20.05 -27.38
N ASP A 580 -11.83 -19.24 -26.91
CA ASP A 580 -13.02 -18.87 -27.66
C ASP A 580 -12.65 -17.96 -28.84
N LEU A 581 -11.69 -17.05 -28.67
CA LEU A 581 -11.14 -16.26 -29.76
C LEU A 581 -10.48 -17.12 -30.83
N ASP A 582 -9.65 -18.10 -30.44
CA ASP A 582 -8.95 -18.97 -31.40
C ASP A 582 -9.93 -19.92 -32.10
N ALA A 583 -10.97 -20.41 -31.40
CA ALA A 583 -12.04 -21.23 -31.98
C ALA A 583 -12.91 -20.45 -32.98
N GLY A 584 -13.15 -19.16 -32.74
CA GLY A 584 -13.95 -18.30 -33.60
C GLY A 584 -13.15 -17.51 -34.65
N ARG A 585 -11.83 -17.69 -34.73
CA ARG A 585 -10.97 -16.90 -35.62
C ARG A 585 -11.01 -17.46 -37.05
N PRO A 586 -11.37 -16.65 -38.07
CA PRO A 586 -11.26 -17.07 -39.46
C PRO A 586 -9.80 -17.37 -39.86
N ALA A 587 -9.61 -18.18 -40.90
CA ALA A 587 -8.28 -18.50 -41.41
C ALA A 587 -7.51 -17.20 -41.78
N PHE A 588 -6.18 -17.24 -41.70
CA PHE A 588 -5.36 -16.05 -41.97
C PHE A 588 -5.62 -15.46 -43.36
N ALA A 589 -5.75 -16.31 -44.38
CA ALA A 589 -6.06 -15.88 -45.75
C ALA A 589 -7.39 -15.13 -45.85
N ASP A 590 -8.45 -15.64 -45.20
CA ASP A 590 -9.78 -15.00 -45.21
C ASP A 590 -9.77 -13.64 -44.52
N ARG A 591 -9.03 -13.53 -43.41
CA ARG A 591 -8.87 -12.26 -42.69
C ARG A 591 -8.16 -11.21 -43.54
N VAL A 592 -7.10 -11.62 -44.24
CA VAL A 592 -6.36 -10.74 -45.17
C VAL A 592 -7.26 -10.32 -46.32
N SER A 593 -7.98 -11.25 -46.94
CA SER A 593 -8.94 -10.96 -48.03
C SER A 593 -10.00 -9.95 -47.57
N THR A 594 -10.62 -10.19 -46.41
CA THR A 594 -11.65 -9.29 -45.85
C THR A 594 -11.10 -7.90 -45.54
N ALA A 595 -9.88 -7.81 -44.99
CA ALA A 595 -9.25 -6.53 -44.68
C ALA A 595 -8.92 -5.71 -45.94
N LEU A 596 -8.57 -6.39 -47.04
CA LEU A 596 -8.15 -5.78 -48.31
C LEU A 596 -9.31 -5.50 -49.28
N ALA A 597 -10.51 -6.07 -49.05
CA ALA A 597 -11.63 -6.01 -49.99
C ALA A 597 -12.07 -4.59 -50.42
N GLY A 598 -11.75 -3.55 -49.63
CA GLY A 598 -12.05 -2.15 -49.93
C GLY A 598 -10.84 -1.27 -50.25
N ILE A 599 -9.64 -1.86 -50.38
CA ILE A 599 -8.39 -1.14 -50.65
C ILE A 599 -8.05 -1.26 -52.14
N PRO A 600 -7.69 -0.17 -52.84
CA PRO A 600 -7.25 -0.23 -54.23
C PRO A 600 -6.06 -1.19 -54.42
N GLN A 601 -6.13 -2.05 -55.44
CA GLN A 601 -5.08 -3.06 -55.70
C GLN A 601 -3.81 -2.45 -56.33
N ASP A 602 -3.91 -1.26 -56.92
CA ASP A 602 -2.82 -0.59 -57.65
C ASP A 602 -1.93 0.31 -56.77
N LEU A 603 -1.63 -0.13 -55.55
CA LEU A 603 -0.74 0.62 -54.65
C LEU A 603 0.73 0.20 -54.87
N PRO A 604 1.69 1.14 -54.94
CA PRO A 604 3.11 0.81 -55.07
C PRO A 604 3.58 0.01 -53.86
N ALA A 605 4.38 -1.04 -54.12
CA ALA A 605 4.96 -1.86 -53.06
C ALA A 605 5.83 -1.01 -52.13
N LEU A 606 5.49 -0.97 -50.84
CA LEU A 606 6.31 -0.32 -49.83
C LEU A 606 7.50 -1.24 -49.51
N GLN A 607 8.72 -0.78 -49.75
CA GLN A 607 9.92 -1.49 -49.29
C GLN A 607 10.06 -1.35 -47.76
N TRP A 608 9.92 -2.47 -47.05
CA TRP A 608 10.20 -2.55 -45.61
C TRP A 608 11.63 -3.04 -45.40
N ASN A 609 12.44 -2.25 -44.68
CA ASN A 609 13.81 -2.62 -44.34
C ASN A 609 13.89 -3.01 -42.86
N CYS A 610 14.47 -4.17 -42.56
CA CYS A 610 14.78 -4.57 -41.20
C CYS A 610 15.79 -3.59 -40.56
N PRO A 611 15.76 -3.41 -39.22
CA PRO A 611 16.73 -2.56 -38.54
C PRO A 611 18.14 -3.16 -38.63
N ASN A 612 19.12 -2.36 -39.06
CA ASN A 612 20.51 -2.79 -39.13
C ASN A 612 21.19 -2.78 -37.75
N GLY A 613 22.39 -3.35 -37.65
CA GLY A 613 23.11 -3.46 -36.38
C GLY A 613 23.42 -2.11 -35.70
N VAL A 614 23.68 -1.06 -36.47
CA VAL A 614 23.91 0.30 -35.93
C VAL A 614 22.64 0.84 -35.25
N GLN A 615 21.48 0.68 -35.90
CA GLN A 615 20.19 1.08 -35.36
C GLN A 615 19.83 0.28 -34.10
N LEU A 616 20.08 -1.03 -34.10
CA LEU A 616 19.88 -1.89 -32.93
C LEU A 616 20.78 -1.47 -31.76
N MET A 617 22.07 -1.24 -32.01
CA MET A 617 23.03 -0.80 -31.00
C MET A 617 22.62 0.54 -30.37
N ALA A 618 22.29 1.54 -31.19
CA ALA A 618 21.85 2.85 -30.72
C ALA A 618 20.59 2.72 -29.84
N THR A 619 19.64 1.87 -30.24
CA THR A 619 18.41 1.61 -29.49
C THR A 619 18.69 1.00 -28.13
N VAL A 620 19.51 -0.05 -28.04
CA VAL A 620 19.86 -0.71 -26.77
C VAL A 620 20.62 0.24 -25.83
N GLN A 621 21.50 1.10 -26.38
CA GLN A 621 22.22 2.11 -25.60
C GLN A 621 21.31 3.23 -25.05
N GLY A 622 20.14 3.46 -25.63
CA GLY A 622 19.09 4.31 -25.09
C GLY A 622 18.17 3.60 -24.08
N CYS A 623 18.11 2.27 -24.11
CA CYS A 623 17.21 1.49 -23.27
C CYS A 623 17.63 1.40 -21.80
N ARG A 624 16.64 1.35 -20.91
CA ARG A 624 16.77 1.14 -19.46
C ARG A 624 15.65 0.24 -18.99
N GLY A 625 15.90 -0.55 -17.94
CA GLY A 625 14.81 -1.22 -17.22
C GLY A 625 15.09 -2.66 -16.85
N ALA A 626 14.01 -3.36 -16.55
CA ALA A 626 14.01 -4.75 -16.12
C ALA A 626 14.27 -5.69 -17.30
N ALA A 627 15.14 -6.69 -17.09
CA ALA A 627 15.22 -7.85 -17.98
C ALA A 627 13.86 -8.50 -18.29
N GLY A 628 13.75 -8.99 -19.52
CA GLY A 628 12.65 -9.79 -20.06
C GLY A 628 12.67 -11.24 -19.55
N ALA A 629 11.91 -12.11 -20.22
CA ALA A 629 11.79 -13.54 -19.90
C ALA A 629 13.10 -14.30 -20.12
N ASP A 630 13.86 -13.89 -21.15
CA ASP A 630 15.22 -14.30 -21.48
C ASP A 630 16.28 -13.91 -20.43
N GLY A 631 15.92 -13.09 -19.44
CA GLY A 631 16.79 -12.70 -18.35
C GLY A 631 17.84 -11.63 -18.69
N TRP A 632 17.93 -11.12 -19.91
CA TRP A 632 18.88 -10.07 -20.30
C TRP A 632 18.37 -8.66 -20.03
N THR A 633 19.22 -7.78 -19.51
CA THR A 633 18.92 -6.35 -19.31
C THR A 633 19.63 -5.48 -20.35
N ALA A 634 19.09 -4.28 -20.58
CA ALA A 634 19.73 -3.28 -21.43
C ALA A 634 21.08 -2.78 -20.87
N ASP A 635 21.28 -2.81 -19.54
CA ASP A 635 22.56 -2.43 -18.92
C ASP A 635 23.63 -3.52 -19.05
N GLU A 636 23.21 -4.75 -19.38
CA GLU A 636 24.12 -5.83 -19.78
C GLU A 636 24.43 -5.68 -21.27
N ILE A 637 23.45 -5.83 -22.16
CA ILE A 637 23.66 -5.94 -23.62
C ILE A 637 24.33 -4.70 -24.25
N ARG A 638 24.16 -3.49 -23.71
CA ARG A 638 24.67 -2.23 -24.31
C ARG A 638 26.19 -2.15 -24.54
N TYR A 639 26.95 -3.06 -23.94
CA TYR A 639 28.40 -3.13 -24.06
C TYR A 639 28.88 -4.16 -25.09
N LEU A 640 27.97 -4.93 -25.72
CA LEU A 640 28.31 -5.79 -26.84
C LEU A 640 28.83 -4.95 -28.04
N PRO A 641 29.74 -5.50 -28.86
CA PRO A 641 30.28 -4.80 -30.03
C PRO A 641 29.27 -4.75 -31.18
N LEU A 642 29.53 -3.89 -32.17
CA LEU A 642 28.66 -3.70 -33.35
C LEU A 642 28.41 -5.01 -34.10
N ASP A 643 29.43 -5.88 -34.23
CA ASP A 643 29.32 -7.17 -34.90
C ASP A 643 28.26 -8.09 -34.26
N ALA A 644 28.12 -8.04 -32.93
CA ALA A 644 27.08 -8.77 -32.23
C ALA A 644 25.69 -8.27 -32.63
N PHE A 645 25.52 -6.97 -32.85
CA PHE A 645 24.26 -6.38 -33.32
C PHE A 645 24.00 -6.63 -34.81
N ASN A 646 25.05 -6.68 -35.64
CA ASN A 646 24.92 -7.09 -37.04
C ASN A 646 24.43 -8.54 -37.14
N LEU A 647 24.95 -9.43 -36.29
CA LEU A 647 24.50 -10.82 -36.23
C LEU A 647 23.00 -10.93 -35.86
N VAL A 648 22.55 -10.11 -34.90
CA VAL A 648 21.13 -10.04 -34.53
C VAL A 648 20.26 -9.41 -35.64
N ALA A 649 20.77 -8.42 -36.38
CA ALA A 649 20.05 -7.82 -37.50
C ALA A 649 19.80 -8.87 -38.62
N ASN A 650 20.84 -9.62 -38.99
CA ASN A 650 20.75 -10.70 -39.98
C ASN A 650 19.76 -11.80 -39.54
N PHE A 651 19.74 -12.10 -38.23
CA PHE A 651 18.76 -13.02 -37.67
C PHE A 651 17.32 -12.54 -37.88
N PHE A 652 17.03 -11.25 -37.69
CA PHE A 652 15.69 -10.70 -37.92
C PHE A 652 15.29 -10.65 -39.39
N GLU A 653 16.22 -10.36 -40.30
CA GLU A 653 15.98 -10.48 -41.75
C GLU A 653 15.55 -11.88 -42.13
N ARG A 654 16.22 -12.89 -41.57
CA ARG A 654 15.85 -14.30 -41.76
C ARG A 654 14.46 -14.62 -41.21
N CYS A 655 14.12 -14.14 -40.01
CA CYS A 655 12.78 -14.34 -39.43
C CYS A 655 11.68 -13.77 -40.34
N VAL A 656 11.92 -12.61 -40.95
CA VAL A 656 10.97 -11.98 -41.89
C VAL A 656 10.86 -12.78 -43.19
N ALA A 657 11.98 -13.29 -43.71
CA ALA A 657 11.99 -14.10 -44.94
C ALA A 657 11.30 -15.46 -44.77
N GLU A 658 11.51 -16.13 -43.63
CA GLU A 658 10.98 -17.47 -43.34
C GLU A 658 9.60 -17.44 -42.66
N GLY A 659 9.17 -16.30 -42.10
CA GLY A 659 7.90 -16.19 -41.38
C GLY A 659 7.87 -16.90 -40.02
N GLU A 660 9.03 -17.24 -39.47
CA GLU A 660 9.18 -17.96 -38.20
C GLU A 660 9.85 -17.12 -37.10
N LEU A 661 9.63 -17.48 -35.84
CA LEU A 661 10.24 -16.85 -34.65
C LEU A 661 10.64 -17.89 -33.60
N PRO A 662 11.66 -17.65 -32.77
CA PRO A 662 12.04 -18.56 -31.69
C PRO A 662 10.99 -18.64 -30.58
N SER A 663 10.91 -19.80 -29.93
CA SER A 663 9.99 -20.07 -28.80
C SER A 663 10.10 -19.04 -27.67
N GLN A 664 11.29 -18.51 -27.41
CA GLN A 664 11.55 -17.47 -26.39
C GLN A 664 10.75 -16.18 -26.64
N PHE A 665 10.45 -15.86 -27.92
CA PHE A 665 9.69 -14.67 -28.30
C PHE A 665 8.19 -14.83 -27.99
N PHE A 666 7.72 -16.04 -27.70
CA PHE A 666 6.33 -16.30 -27.32
C PHE A 666 6.10 -16.29 -25.80
N GLU A 667 7.16 -16.20 -24.99
CA GLU A 667 7.08 -16.19 -23.52
C GLU A 667 6.47 -14.90 -22.95
N ALA A 668 6.54 -13.83 -23.74
CA ALA A 668 5.79 -12.62 -23.53
C ALA A 668 5.11 -12.25 -24.84
N ARG A 669 3.84 -11.85 -24.79
CA ARG A 669 3.21 -11.28 -25.98
C ARG A 669 3.94 -9.99 -26.33
N MET A 670 4.63 -10.00 -27.47
CA MET A 670 5.30 -8.83 -28.02
C MET A 670 4.47 -8.27 -29.16
N VAL A 671 4.19 -6.98 -29.08
CA VAL A 671 3.60 -6.21 -30.17
C VAL A 671 4.70 -5.31 -30.68
N CYS A 672 5.31 -5.71 -31.80
CA CYS A 672 6.40 -4.98 -32.43
C CYS A 672 5.87 -3.83 -33.32
N ILE A 673 4.87 -3.10 -32.82
CA ILE A 673 4.49 -1.81 -33.40
C ILE A 673 5.43 -0.78 -32.78
N PRO A 674 6.28 -0.12 -33.56
CA PRO A 674 7.19 0.85 -32.98
C PRO A 674 6.39 1.95 -32.25
N LYS A 675 6.87 2.36 -31.08
CA LYS A 675 6.25 3.48 -30.36
C LYS A 675 6.86 4.76 -30.90
N GLY A 676 6.08 5.48 -31.71
CA GLY A 676 6.48 6.77 -32.27
C GLY A 676 7.01 6.69 -33.70
N ASP A 677 6.88 5.56 -34.40
CA ASP A 677 7.00 5.56 -35.85
C ASP A 677 5.70 6.07 -36.50
N PRO A 678 5.78 6.73 -37.66
CA PRO A 678 4.60 7.19 -38.38
C PRO A 678 3.78 6.06 -39.03
N LEU A 679 4.36 4.86 -39.21
CA LEU A 679 3.74 3.75 -39.94
C LEU A 679 2.71 3.00 -39.09
N GLY A 680 2.96 2.78 -37.79
CA GLY A 680 2.02 2.12 -36.88
C GLY A 680 0.65 2.81 -36.85
N PRO A 681 0.57 4.14 -36.60
CA PRO A 681 -0.67 4.90 -36.72
C PRO A 681 -1.28 4.86 -38.12
N LEU A 682 -0.47 4.85 -39.18
CA LEU A 682 -0.96 4.75 -40.56
C LEU A 682 -1.62 3.39 -40.83
N ILE A 683 -0.96 2.28 -40.49
CA ILE A 683 -1.50 0.92 -40.63
C ILE A 683 -2.81 0.78 -39.88
N MET A 684 -2.86 1.25 -38.63
CA MET A 684 -4.09 1.23 -37.84
C MET A 684 -5.19 2.11 -38.47
N SER A 685 -4.82 3.26 -39.05
CA SER A 685 -5.78 4.15 -39.72
C SER A 685 -6.33 3.51 -41.00
N LEU A 686 -5.48 2.88 -41.81
CA LEU A 686 -5.87 2.15 -43.02
C LEU A 686 -6.77 0.95 -42.69
N TRP A 687 -6.42 0.21 -41.64
CA TRP A 687 -7.22 -0.92 -41.17
C TRP A 687 -8.61 -0.48 -40.68
N VAL A 688 -8.69 0.59 -39.89
CA VAL A 688 -9.97 1.17 -39.45
C VAL A 688 -10.75 1.76 -40.62
N LEU A 689 -10.06 2.36 -41.60
CA LEU A 689 -10.69 2.90 -42.82
C LEU A 689 -11.37 1.80 -43.62
N SER A 690 -10.77 0.62 -43.75
CA SER A 690 -11.41 -0.55 -44.40
C SER A 690 -12.76 -0.88 -43.74
N GLY A 691 -12.82 -0.87 -42.40
CA GLY A 691 -14.08 -1.02 -41.67
C GLY A 691 -15.08 0.10 -41.92
N VAL A 692 -14.63 1.37 -41.93
CA VAL A 692 -15.50 2.52 -42.24
C VAL A 692 -16.11 2.39 -43.63
N LEU A 693 -15.30 2.07 -44.65
CA LEU A 693 -15.74 1.92 -46.03
C LEU A 693 -16.75 0.77 -46.19
N SER A 694 -16.60 -0.31 -45.43
CA SER A 694 -17.54 -1.45 -45.46
C SER A 694 -18.93 -1.12 -44.89
N VAL A 695 -19.03 -0.09 -44.06
CA VAL A 695 -20.26 0.27 -43.33
C VAL A 695 -20.93 1.53 -43.85
N GLN A 696 -20.15 2.46 -44.38
CA GLN A 696 -20.64 3.73 -44.87
C GLN A 696 -21.68 3.52 -45.99
N SER A 697 -22.84 4.14 -45.82
CA SER A 697 -23.98 4.04 -46.74
C SER A 697 -24.72 5.36 -46.79
N GLU A 698 -25.53 5.56 -47.84
CA GLU A 698 -26.34 6.76 -47.99
C GLU A 698 -27.27 6.95 -46.77
N GLY A 699 -27.31 8.17 -46.21
CA GLY A 699 -28.08 8.45 -45.00
C GLY A 699 -27.42 8.02 -43.67
N SER A 700 -26.18 7.52 -43.70
CA SER A 700 -25.37 7.20 -42.52
C SER A 700 -24.01 7.90 -42.55
N SER A 701 -23.45 8.19 -41.37
CA SER A 701 -22.09 8.69 -41.21
C SER A 701 -21.42 7.97 -40.05
N VAL A 702 -20.23 7.42 -40.32
CA VAL A 702 -19.43 6.66 -39.36
C VAL A 702 -18.22 7.51 -38.97
N SER A 703 -17.97 7.62 -37.68
CA SER A 703 -16.78 8.25 -37.10
C SER A 703 -16.07 7.25 -36.21
N THR A 704 -14.76 7.08 -36.41
CA THR A 704 -13.95 6.12 -35.65
C THR A 704 -12.79 6.81 -34.95
N TYR A 705 -12.39 6.23 -33.83
CA TYR A 705 -11.31 6.66 -32.97
C TYR A 705 -10.52 5.43 -32.52
N LEU A 706 -9.93 4.67 -33.46
CA LEU A 706 -9.19 3.42 -33.22
C LEU A 706 -9.96 2.35 -32.40
N ASP A 707 -10.15 2.56 -31.10
CA ASP A 707 -10.88 1.71 -30.16
C ASP A 707 -12.37 2.07 -30.00
N ASP A 708 -12.79 3.30 -30.30
CA ASP A 708 -14.19 3.75 -30.25
C ASP A 708 -14.76 4.03 -31.64
N ARG A 709 -16.08 3.85 -31.82
CA ARG A 709 -16.79 4.20 -33.06
C ARG A 709 -18.19 4.73 -32.77
N CYS A 710 -18.66 5.61 -33.63
CA CYS A 710 -19.99 6.21 -33.55
C CYS A 710 -20.59 6.22 -34.96
N VAL A 711 -21.82 5.72 -35.06
CA VAL A 711 -22.62 5.82 -36.28
C VAL A 711 -23.76 6.79 -36.02
N THR A 712 -23.98 7.70 -36.95
CA THR A 712 -25.16 8.56 -37.00
C THR A 712 -25.94 8.22 -38.27
N ALA A 713 -27.26 8.19 -38.19
CA ALA A 713 -28.10 7.87 -39.34
C ALA A 713 -29.40 8.69 -39.30
N VAL A 714 -30.04 8.82 -40.46
CA VAL A 714 -31.31 9.55 -40.60
C VAL A 714 -32.54 8.76 -40.14
N SER A 715 -32.43 7.43 -40.01
CA SER A 715 -33.51 6.55 -39.51
C SER A 715 -32.99 5.38 -38.65
N PRO A 716 -33.83 4.82 -37.76
CA PRO A 716 -33.51 3.61 -36.99
C PRO A 716 -33.08 2.41 -37.85
N ALA A 717 -33.76 2.17 -38.98
CA ALA A 717 -33.47 1.04 -39.87
C ALA A 717 -32.08 1.15 -40.50
N ILE A 718 -31.71 2.34 -40.99
CA ILE A 718 -30.37 2.59 -41.54
C ILE A 718 -29.32 2.42 -40.44
N LEU A 719 -29.58 2.91 -39.23
CA LEU A 719 -28.67 2.73 -38.10
C LEU A 719 -28.44 1.25 -37.77
N ARG A 720 -29.51 0.44 -37.76
CA ARG A 720 -29.43 -1.01 -37.53
C ARG A 720 -28.65 -1.71 -38.64
N GLN A 721 -28.90 -1.35 -39.90
CA GLN A 721 -28.17 -1.87 -41.04
C GLN A 721 -26.67 -1.57 -40.95
N SER A 722 -26.29 -0.33 -40.60
CA SER A 722 -24.89 0.03 -40.40
C SER A 722 -24.23 -0.78 -39.29
N LEU A 723 -24.93 -1.02 -38.17
CA LEU A 723 -24.42 -1.87 -37.10
C LEU A 723 -24.19 -3.30 -37.59
N SER A 724 -25.14 -3.90 -38.31
CA SER A 724 -25.00 -5.26 -38.83
C SER A 724 -23.87 -5.39 -39.86
N ARG A 725 -23.66 -4.39 -40.72
CA ARG A 725 -22.50 -4.37 -41.63
C ARG A 725 -21.18 -4.31 -40.86
N TRP A 726 -21.14 -3.52 -39.78
CA TRP A 726 -19.95 -3.43 -38.93
C TRP A 726 -19.65 -4.75 -38.23
N GLU A 727 -20.68 -5.40 -37.68
CA GLU A 727 -20.58 -6.71 -37.02
C GLU A 727 -20.06 -7.77 -38.01
N ALA A 728 -20.57 -7.78 -39.25
CA ALA A 728 -20.15 -8.70 -40.30
C ALA A 728 -18.68 -8.48 -40.72
N TRP A 729 -18.28 -7.23 -41.01
CA TRP A 729 -16.88 -6.92 -41.34
C TRP A 729 -15.95 -7.28 -40.19
N SER A 730 -16.32 -6.90 -38.96
CA SER A 730 -15.56 -7.21 -37.76
C SER A 730 -15.35 -8.70 -37.62
N ALA A 731 -16.40 -9.51 -37.72
CA ALA A 731 -16.29 -10.97 -37.68
C ALA A 731 -15.33 -11.51 -38.75
N GLY A 732 -15.42 -11.01 -39.99
CA GLY A 732 -14.56 -11.44 -41.10
C GLY A 732 -13.06 -11.15 -40.90
N VAL A 733 -12.70 -10.10 -40.14
CA VAL A 733 -11.29 -9.83 -39.78
C VAL A 733 -10.86 -10.45 -38.43
N GLY A 734 -11.72 -11.23 -37.77
CA GLY A 734 -11.44 -11.85 -36.46
C GLY A 734 -11.74 -10.96 -35.24
N LEU A 735 -12.59 -9.96 -35.46
CA LEU A 735 -13.32 -9.04 -34.59
C LEU A 735 -13.48 -9.32 -33.09
N LEU A 736 -14.55 -9.97 -32.65
CA LEU A 736 -15.10 -9.92 -31.28
C LEU A 736 -15.59 -8.53 -30.82
N GLU A 737 -16.83 -8.26 -31.21
CA GLU A 737 -17.58 -7.06 -30.87
C GLU A 737 -18.22 -7.15 -29.47
N SER A 738 -18.17 -6.07 -28.70
CA SER A 738 -18.81 -6.01 -27.38
C SER A 738 -20.25 -5.54 -27.48
N VAL A 739 -21.15 -6.45 -27.84
CA VAL A 739 -22.59 -6.16 -28.04
C VAL A 739 -23.23 -5.48 -26.82
N ALA A 740 -22.80 -5.86 -25.60
CA ALA A 740 -23.28 -5.26 -24.35
C ALA A 740 -22.90 -3.78 -24.16
N LYS A 741 -21.92 -3.27 -24.92
CA LYS A 741 -21.52 -1.85 -24.90
C LYS A 741 -22.20 -1.04 -26.00
N THR A 742 -22.92 -1.68 -26.92
CA THR A 742 -23.64 -1.01 -27.99
C THR A 742 -24.82 -0.24 -27.41
N VAL A 743 -24.88 1.06 -27.70
CA VAL A 743 -25.95 1.94 -27.24
C VAL A 743 -26.49 2.75 -28.42
N ALA A 744 -27.80 2.66 -28.65
CA ALA A 744 -28.55 3.47 -29.60
C ALA A 744 -29.33 4.56 -28.88
N VAL A 745 -29.27 5.79 -29.39
CA VAL A 745 -29.93 6.96 -28.78
C VAL A 745 -30.58 7.81 -29.87
N GLY A 746 -31.86 8.14 -29.69
CA GLY A 746 -32.57 9.08 -30.55
C GLY A 746 -32.22 10.52 -30.16
N ARG A 747 -32.32 11.46 -31.09
CA ARG A 747 -32.05 12.88 -30.77
C ARG A 747 -33.16 13.45 -29.88
N ARG A 748 -34.39 12.94 -29.98
CA ARG A 748 -35.56 13.29 -29.17
C ARG A 748 -36.19 12.07 -28.51
N ALA A 749 -37.00 12.29 -27.48
CA ALA A 749 -37.79 11.23 -26.83
C ALA A 749 -38.68 10.44 -27.81
N ALA A 750 -39.28 11.13 -28.80
CA ALA A 750 -40.08 10.48 -29.85
C ALA A 750 -39.23 9.52 -30.70
N GLU A 751 -38.06 9.96 -31.17
CA GLU A 751 -37.14 9.15 -31.98
C GLU A 751 -36.54 7.98 -31.18
N ARG A 752 -36.37 8.15 -29.85
CA ARG A 752 -35.98 7.04 -28.97
C ARG A 752 -37.03 5.92 -28.96
N SER A 753 -38.30 6.28 -29.01
CA SER A 753 -39.39 5.30 -29.06
C SER A 753 -39.35 4.53 -30.38
N LEU A 754 -39.01 5.20 -31.48
CA LEU A 754 -38.81 4.55 -32.78
C LEU A 754 -37.63 3.54 -32.77
N LEU A 755 -36.55 3.82 -32.03
CA LEU A 755 -35.42 2.88 -31.91
C LEU A 755 -35.81 1.53 -31.29
N GLN A 756 -36.85 1.49 -30.45
CA GLN A 756 -37.31 0.24 -29.82
C GLN A 756 -37.89 -0.76 -30.84
N SER A 757 -38.23 -0.30 -32.05
CA SER A 757 -38.67 -1.20 -33.13
C SER A 757 -37.53 -1.95 -33.81
N GLU A 758 -36.30 -1.40 -33.79
CA GLU A 758 -35.14 -1.94 -34.52
C GLU A 758 -34.03 -2.47 -33.59
N PHE A 759 -34.03 -2.08 -32.32
CA PHE A 759 -33.00 -2.41 -31.34
C PHE A 759 -33.58 -3.07 -30.09
N GLN A 760 -32.81 -3.97 -29.49
CA GLN A 760 -33.18 -4.56 -28.20
C GLN A 760 -33.32 -3.48 -27.12
N PRO A 761 -34.28 -3.60 -26.18
CA PRO A 761 -34.51 -2.59 -25.13
C PRO A 761 -33.26 -2.25 -24.30
N SER A 762 -32.36 -3.22 -24.10
CA SER A 762 -31.08 -3.05 -23.41
C SER A 762 -30.09 -2.11 -24.12
N MET A 763 -30.20 -1.98 -25.45
CA MET A 763 -29.36 -1.12 -26.27
C MET A 763 -29.92 0.30 -26.37
N VAL A 764 -31.22 0.51 -26.11
CA VAL A 764 -31.89 1.80 -26.30
C VAL A 764 -31.80 2.69 -25.06
N SER A 765 -30.95 3.71 -25.11
CA SER A 765 -30.74 4.65 -24.00
C SER A 765 -31.31 6.04 -24.30
N CYS A 766 -31.59 6.83 -23.25
CA CYS A 766 -31.85 8.26 -23.39
C CYS A 766 -30.57 9.11 -23.51
N TRP A 767 -29.39 8.49 -23.34
CA TRP A 767 -28.10 9.17 -23.28
C TRP A 767 -26.96 8.33 -23.81
N ILE A 768 -25.94 9.00 -24.36
CA ILE A 768 -24.73 8.37 -24.90
C ILE A 768 -23.49 9.09 -24.42
N ARG A 769 -22.38 8.36 -24.32
CA ARG A 769 -21.05 8.88 -24.05
C ARG A 769 -20.17 8.71 -25.28
N VAL A 770 -19.69 9.81 -25.84
CA VAL A 770 -18.75 9.82 -26.97
C VAL A 770 -17.47 10.52 -26.54
N LEU A 771 -16.34 9.80 -26.53
CA LEU A 771 -15.04 10.32 -26.09
C LEU A 771 -15.09 11.06 -24.73
N GLY A 772 -15.93 10.56 -23.83
CA GLY A 772 -16.16 11.15 -22.51
C GLY A 772 -17.15 12.32 -22.47
N ALA A 773 -17.60 12.88 -23.60
CA ALA A 773 -18.71 13.82 -23.64
C ALA A 773 -20.06 13.09 -23.56
N CYS A 774 -21.01 13.64 -22.81
CA CYS A 774 -22.32 13.01 -22.61
C CYS A 774 -23.42 13.81 -23.32
N SER A 775 -24.13 13.17 -24.25
CA SER A 775 -25.32 13.72 -24.92
C SER A 775 -26.60 13.07 -24.41
N TYR A 776 -27.73 13.76 -24.50
CA TYR A 776 -29.02 13.33 -23.97
C TYR A 776 -30.16 13.79 -24.87
N SER A 777 -31.25 13.05 -24.86
CA SER A 777 -32.45 13.27 -25.68
C SER A 777 -33.52 14.17 -25.03
N SER A 778 -33.24 14.78 -23.88
CA SER A 778 -34.16 15.59 -23.07
C SER A 778 -33.41 16.52 -22.09
N PRO A 779 -34.09 17.52 -21.47
CA PRO A 779 -33.53 18.32 -20.37
C PRO A 779 -33.03 17.43 -19.22
N ARG A 780 -31.88 17.77 -18.61
CA ARG A 780 -31.26 16.89 -17.61
C ARG A 780 -30.36 17.52 -16.55
N GLY A 781 -30.27 16.82 -15.42
CA GLY A 781 -29.19 16.91 -14.43
C GLY A 781 -27.89 16.22 -14.89
N LEU A 782 -26.99 15.88 -13.96
CA LEU A 782 -25.75 15.17 -14.29
C LEU A 782 -26.03 13.72 -14.73
N THR A 783 -25.27 13.20 -15.70
CA THR A 783 -25.31 11.76 -16.01
C THR A 783 -24.65 10.97 -14.87
N PRO A 784 -24.84 9.64 -14.80
CA PRO A 784 -24.09 8.81 -13.85
C PRO A 784 -22.57 9.02 -13.96
N VAL A 785 -22.04 9.08 -15.18
CA VAL A 785 -20.60 9.29 -15.45
C VAL A 785 -20.14 10.67 -15.01
N GLU A 786 -20.92 11.72 -15.27
CA GLU A 786 -20.58 13.06 -14.80
C GLU A 786 -20.63 13.16 -13.27
N SER A 787 -21.62 12.53 -12.65
CA SER A 787 -21.76 12.47 -11.18
C SER A 787 -20.58 11.74 -10.55
N GLU A 788 -20.15 10.62 -11.14
CA GLU A 788 -18.95 9.87 -10.73
C GLU A 788 -17.69 10.73 -10.82
N ARG A 789 -17.50 11.48 -11.92
CA ARG A 789 -16.37 12.41 -12.07
C ARG A 789 -16.35 13.49 -10.99
N VAL A 790 -17.50 14.09 -10.68
CA VAL A 790 -17.62 15.09 -9.61
C VAL A 790 -17.29 14.46 -8.26
N SER A 791 -17.82 13.27 -7.95
CA SER A 791 -17.53 12.54 -6.71
C SER A 791 -16.05 12.18 -6.58
N ALA A 792 -15.43 11.69 -7.66
CA ALA A 792 -14.01 11.35 -7.70
C ALA A 792 -13.12 12.59 -7.50
N ALA A 793 -13.51 13.74 -8.06
CA ALA A 793 -12.83 15.01 -7.83
C ALA A 793 -12.93 15.45 -6.36
N LEU A 794 -14.12 15.37 -5.74
CA LEU A 794 -14.34 15.70 -4.33
C LEU A 794 -13.53 14.80 -3.38
N GLN A 795 -13.52 13.49 -3.65
CA GLN A 795 -12.71 12.54 -2.88
C GLN A 795 -11.21 12.87 -2.99
N CYS A 796 -10.75 13.22 -4.20
CA CYS A 796 -9.37 13.65 -4.42
C CYS A 796 -9.03 14.93 -3.63
N LEU A 797 -9.94 15.92 -3.58
CA LEU A 797 -9.75 17.14 -2.80
C LEU A 797 -9.63 16.84 -1.30
N SER A 798 -10.45 15.92 -0.78
CA SER A 798 -10.36 15.49 0.62
C SER A 798 -9.01 14.86 0.94
N LEU A 799 -8.49 14.01 0.05
CA LEU A 799 -7.18 13.38 0.22
C LEU A 799 -6.04 14.40 0.17
N LEU A 800 -6.09 15.35 -0.78
CA LEU A 800 -5.12 16.44 -0.88
C LEU A 800 -5.11 17.32 0.38
N GLY A 801 -6.30 17.60 0.94
CA GLY A 801 -6.45 18.33 2.20
C GLY A 801 -5.77 17.62 3.38
N GLY A 802 -5.65 16.30 3.34
CA GLY A 802 -4.95 15.49 4.34
C GLY A 802 -3.42 15.68 4.36
N VAL A 803 -2.82 16.13 3.25
CA VAL A 803 -1.35 16.24 3.12
C VAL A 803 -0.77 17.46 3.84
N GLY A 804 -1.52 18.58 3.86
CA GLY A 804 -1.11 19.81 4.52
C GLY A 804 -0.13 20.68 3.71
N PHE A 805 -0.39 20.85 2.41
CA PHE A 805 0.36 21.78 1.56
C PHE A 805 0.12 23.25 1.94
N ASN A 806 1.06 24.13 1.59
CA ASN A 806 0.78 25.57 1.55
C ASN A 806 -0.27 25.87 0.45
N LEU A 807 -0.90 27.05 0.48
CA LEU A 807 -2.01 27.37 -0.41
C LEU A 807 -1.63 27.28 -1.90
N SER A 808 -0.47 27.80 -2.29
CA SER A 808 0.00 27.76 -3.69
C SER A 808 0.15 26.31 -4.19
N HIS A 809 0.91 25.48 -3.48
CA HIS A 809 1.08 24.07 -3.83
C HIS A 809 -0.24 23.28 -3.77
N PHE A 810 -1.11 23.60 -2.81
CA PHE A 810 -2.43 22.99 -2.69
C PHE A 810 -3.28 23.26 -3.94
N LEU A 811 -3.38 24.51 -4.38
CA LEU A 811 -4.15 24.90 -5.56
C LEU A 811 -3.59 24.28 -6.85
N THR A 812 -2.27 24.25 -7.00
CA THR A 812 -1.59 23.57 -8.12
C THR A 812 -1.95 22.08 -8.16
N ASN A 813 -1.89 21.39 -7.01
CA ASN A 813 -2.25 19.98 -6.93
C ASN A 813 -3.76 19.74 -7.13
N CYS A 814 -4.63 20.65 -6.69
CA CYS A 814 -6.07 20.59 -6.98
C CYS A 814 -6.33 20.62 -8.49
N ARG A 815 -5.66 21.51 -9.22
CA ARG A 815 -5.75 21.58 -10.68
C ARG A 815 -5.27 20.28 -11.34
N LEU A 816 -4.13 19.76 -10.91
CA LEU A 816 -3.50 18.58 -11.51
C LEU A 816 -4.25 17.28 -11.24
N PHE A 817 -4.80 17.07 -10.04
CA PHE A 817 -5.34 15.78 -9.62
C PHE A 817 -6.85 15.74 -9.42
N ALA A 818 -7.45 16.83 -8.92
CA ALA A 818 -8.88 16.87 -8.67
C ALA A 818 -9.66 17.40 -9.88
N LEU A 819 -9.29 18.58 -10.40
CA LEU A 819 -9.99 19.14 -11.56
C LEU A 819 -9.75 18.35 -12.84
N SER A 820 -8.60 17.68 -13.00
CA SER A 820 -8.36 16.81 -14.14
C SER A 820 -9.35 15.65 -14.24
N LYS A 821 -9.94 15.21 -13.12
CA LYS A 821 -10.97 14.15 -13.10
C LYS A 821 -12.33 14.62 -13.63
N VAL A 822 -12.62 15.91 -13.56
CA VAL A 822 -13.93 16.45 -13.92
C VAL A 822 -13.88 17.42 -15.10
N GLY A 823 -12.74 18.02 -15.43
CA GLY A 823 -12.63 19.11 -16.40
C GLY A 823 -12.78 18.73 -17.88
N PHE A 824 -13.14 17.47 -18.20
CA PHE A 824 -13.29 16.98 -19.57
C PHE A 824 -14.71 16.42 -19.83
N GLY A 825 -15.10 16.37 -21.10
CA GLY A 825 -16.41 15.88 -21.54
C GLY A 825 -17.54 16.94 -21.56
N TRP A 826 -17.22 18.21 -21.35
CA TRP A 826 -18.17 19.33 -21.40
C TRP A 826 -17.99 20.09 -22.72
N VAL A 827 -18.72 19.68 -23.77
CA VAL A 827 -18.55 20.24 -25.13
C VAL A 827 -19.78 21.04 -25.54
N ALA A 828 -20.91 20.37 -25.71
CA ALA A 828 -22.20 20.99 -26.05
C ALA A 828 -23.06 21.33 -24.82
N ARG A 829 -22.47 21.27 -23.62
CA ARG A 829 -23.12 21.55 -22.34
C ARG A 829 -22.08 22.03 -21.34
N ALA A 830 -22.41 23.12 -20.65
CA ALA A 830 -21.61 23.64 -19.55
C ALA A 830 -21.74 22.75 -18.30
N PRO A 831 -20.68 22.61 -17.49
CA PRO A 831 -20.81 22.06 -16.15
C PRO A 831 -21.80 22.91 -15.34
N PRO A 832 -22.81 22.31 -14.69
CA PRO A 832 -23.78 23.07 -13.92
C PRO A 832 -23.13 23.95 -12.84
N LEU A 833 -23.64 25.17 -12.66
CA LEU A 833 -23.05 26.13 -11.72
C LEU A 833 -23.02 25.58 -10.28
N TYR A 834 -24.08 24.90 -9.84
CA TYR A 834 -24.12 24.28 -8.50
C TYR A 834 -23.00 23.24 -8.31
N ALA A 835 -22.67 22.45 -9.33
CA ALA A 835 -21.59 21.46 -9.27
C ALA A 835 -20.22 22.14 -9.22
N SER A 836 -20.05 23.19 -10.02
CA SER A 836 -18.84 24.03 -10.02
C SER A 836 -18.60 24.70 -8.66
N GLN A 837 -19.66 25.28 -8.06
CA GLN A 837 -19.61 25.90 -6.74
C GLN A 837 -19.34 24.88 -5.63
N ARG A 838 -19.96 23.69 -5.70
CA ARG A 838 -19.72 22.60 -4.74
C ARG A 838 -18.24 22.17 -4.75
N LEU A 839 -17.66 22.01 -5.94
CA LEU A 839 -16.24 21.69 -6.09
C LEU A 839 -15.34 22.81 -5.57
N PHE A 840 -15.62 24.06 -5.92
CA PHE A 840 -14.82 25.20 -5.47
C PHE A 840 -14.89 25.41 -3.94
N THR A 841 -16.07 25.21 -3.36
CA THR A 841 -16.25 25.20 -1.90
C THR A 841 -15.43 24.09 -1.25
N ALA A 842 -15.39 22.90 -1.85
CA ALA A 842 -14.57 21.79 -1.38
C ALA A 842 -13.06 22.07 -1.51
N VAL A 843 -12.61 22.77 -2.57
CA VAL A 843 -11.22 23.25 -2.69
C VAL A 843 -10.91 24.12 -1.47
N TRP A 844 -11.75 25.10 -1.15
CA TRP A 844 -11.47 26.00 -0.02
C TRP A 844 -11.56 25.30 1.34
N LYS A 845 -12.56 24.43 1.55
CA LYS A 845 -12.69 23.64 2.79
C LYS A 845 -11.42 22.83 3.09
N ASN A 846 -10.77 22.31 2.05
CA ASN A 846 -9.59 21.46 2.16
C ASN A 846 -8.24 22.23 2.10
N SER A 847 -8.25 23.54 1.83
CA SER A 847 -7.04 24.37 1.80
C SER A 847 -6.50 24.70 3.19
N ARG A 848 -7.26 24.35 4.25
CA ARG A 848 -6.96 24.67 5.67
C ARG A 848 -6.79 26.17 5.94
N ARG A 849 -7.56 26.99 5.22
CA ARG A 849 -7.62 28.46 5.41
C ARG A 849 -8.89 28.86 6.16
N VAL A 850 -8.88 30.11 6.62
CA VAL A 850 -10.01 30.74 7.34
C VAL A 850 -11.26 30.69 6.45
N ARG A 851 -12.40 30.32 7.05
CA ARG A 851 -13.67 30.13 6.32
C ARG A 851 -14.46 31.41 6.11
N PHE A 852 -14.09 32.51 6.77
CA PHE A 852 -14.81 33.78 6.74
C PHE A 852 -14.62 34.64 5.48
N SER A 853 -13.69 34.30 4.58
CA SER A 853 -13.56 35.02 3.29
C SER A 853 -14.78 34.82 2.37
N ASN A 854 -15.10 35.83 1.56
CA ASN A 854 -16.24 35.77 0.66
C ASN A 854 -15.99 34.77 -0.51
N PRO A 855 -16.93 33.86 -0.83
CA PRO A 855 -16.79 32.92 -1.95
C PRO A 855 -16.53 33.56 -3.32
N TRP A 856 -17.15 34.69 -3.62
CA TRP A 856 -17.00 35.42 -4.88
C TRP A 856 -15.64 36.10 -4.99
N LEU A 857 -15.14 36.67 -3.89
CA LEU A 857 -13.79 37.26 -3.84
C LEU A 857 -12.70 36.18 -4.00
N ARG A 858 -12.88 35.02 -3.37
CA ARG A 858 -12.03 33.83 -3.60
C ARG A 858 -12.08 33.39 -5.06
N ALA A 859 -13.27 33.35 -5.66
CA ALA A 859 -13.45 32.94 -7.05
C ALA A 859 -12.72 33.90 -7.99
N MET A 860 -12.91 35.21 -7.81
CA MET A 860 -12.28 36.26 -8.60
C MET A 860 -10.74 36.16 -8.61
N LEU A 861 -10.13 36.06 -7.42
CA LEU A 861 -8.67 36.08 -7.27
C LEU A 861 -8.01 34.73 -7.56
N LEU A 862 -8.59 33.64 -7.05
CA LEU A 862 -7.97 32.32 -7.08
C LEU A 862 -8.60 31.37 -8.09
N GLY A 863 -9.89 31.55 -8.39
CA GLY A 863 -10.74 30.63 -9.15
C GLY A 863 -10.38 30.45 -10.62
N GLY A 864 -9.69 31.41 -11.25
CA GLY A 864 -9.32 31.34 -12.67
C GLY A 864 -8.63 30.04 -13.12
N ASN A 865 -7.98 29.33 -12.19
CA ASN A 865 -7.29 28.06 -12.45
C ASN A 865 -7.88 26.84 -11.71
N VAL A 866 -8.86 27.02 -10.82
CA VAL A 866 -9.39 25.96 -9.93
C VAL A 866 -10.91 25.94 -9.82
N HIS A 867 -11.63 26.86 -10.45
CA HIS A 867 -13.08 26.87 -10.53
C HIS A 867 -13.52 26.22 -11.85
N LEU A 868 -14.37 25.18 -11.79
CA LEU A 868 -14.73 24.38 -12.96
C LEU A 868 -15.39 25.22 -14.07
N ASP A 869 -16.28 26.14 -13.69
CA ASP A 869 -16.97 27.08 -14.61
C ASP A 869 -16.02 27.84 -15.56
N ILE A 870 -14.95 28.46 -15.05
CA ILE A 870 -14.01 29.20 -15.91
C ILE A 870 -12.94 28.30 -16.55
N THR A 871 -12.56 27.22 -15.87
CA THR A 871 -11.50 26.32 -16.38
C THR A 871 -11.97 25.39 -17.49
N TRP A 872 -13.27 25.12 -17.61
CA TRP A 872 -13.83 24.42 -18.76
C TRP A 872 -13.97 25.37 -19.97
N ILE A 873 -14.56 26.56 -19.81
CA ILE A 873 -14.85 27.43 -20.96
C ILE A 873 -13.58 27.91 -21.65
N THR A 874 -12.53 28.20 -20.87
CA THR A 874 -11.20 28.55 -21.42
C THR A 874 -10.58 27.41 -22.22
N ARG A 875 -10.81 26.16 -21.82
CA ARG A 875 -10.39 24.98 -22.60
C ARG A 875 -11.22 24.78 -23.85
N LEU A 876 -12.55 24.97 -23.77
CA LEU A 876 -13.46 24.86 -24.90
C LEU A 876 -13.06 25.86 -26.00
N VAL A 877 -12.93 27.15 -25.65
CA VAL A 877 -12.54 28.20 -26.58
C VAL A 877 -11.15 27.99 -27.17
N GLY A 878 -10.17 27.61 -26.35
CA GLY A 878 -8.84 27.28 -26.87
C GLY A 878 -8.87 26.10 -27.86
N SER A 879 -9.79 25.14 -27.66
CA SER A 879 -9.96 24.01 -28.57
C SER A 879 -10.68 24.39 -29.86
N LEU A 880 -11.66 25.30 -29.80
CA LEU A 880 -12.34 25.85 -30.98
C LEU A 880 -11.36 26.61 -31.89
N ILE A 881 -10.54 27.49 -31.31
CA ILE A 881 -9.53 28.27 -32.05
C ILE A 881 -8.48 27.36 -32.69
N ARG A 882 -7.96 26.37 -31.95
CA ARG A 882 -6.98 25.43 -32.53
C ARG A 882 -7.61 24.50 -33.58
N GLY A 883 -8.88 24.12 -33.38
CA GLY A 883 -9.62 23.25 -34.28
C GLY A 883 -10.01 23.91 -35.60
N SER A 884 -10.14 25.24 -35.64
CA SER A 884 -10.60 25.97 -36.83
C SER A 884 -9.69 25.87 -38.04
N VAL A 885 -8.44 25.42 -37.87
CA VAL A 885 -7.53 25.11 -38.98
C VAL A 885 -8.02 23.92 -39.81
N ARG A 886 -8.61 22.92 -39.12
CA ARG A 886 -9.11 21.70 -39.76
C ARG A 886 -10.58 21.80 -40.11
N TYR A 887 -11.36 22.42 -39.22
CA TYR A 887 -12.80 22.54 -39.36
C TYR A 887 -13.31 23.75 -38.60
N ARG A 888 -13.93 24.70 -39.34
CA ARG A 888 -14.66 25.81 -38.72
C ARG A 888 -16.06 25.33 -38.31
N PRO A 889 -16.42 25.39 -37.02
CA PRO A 889 -17.75 25.00 -36.57
C PRO A 889 -18.81 25.93 -37.17
N ARG A 890 -19.90 25.36 -37.67
CA ARG A 890 -21.04 26.13 -38.16
C ARG A 890 -21.68 26.92 -37.00
N TRP A 891 -21.97 28.19 -37.24
CA TRP A 891 -22.74 29.00 -36.30
C TRP A 891 -24.18 28.48 -36.25
N SER A 892 -24.65 28.14 -35.05
CA SER A 892 -26.02 27.68 -34.83
C SER A 892 -26.35 27.77 -33.36
N LEU A 893 -27.40 28.52 -33.00
CA LEU A 893 -27.88 28.62 -31.63
C LEU A 893 -28.88 27.52 -31.24
N ARG A 894 -29.10 26.54 -32.12
CA ARG A 894 -29.91 25.35 -31.80
C ARG A 894 -29.38 24.64 -30.55
N PRO A 895 -30.24 24.17 -29.63
CA PRO A 895 -29.81 23.45 -28.44
C PRO A 895 -28.93 22.24 -28.77
N GLY A 896 -27.89 22.01 -27.96
CA GLY A 896 -26.93 20.92 -28.15
C GLY A 896 -25.79 21.22 -29.12
N THR A 897 -25.68 22.45 -29.64
CA THR A 897 -24.47 22.89 -30.34
C THR A 897 -23.48 23.56 -29.38
N VAL A 898 -22.19 23.54 -29.76
CA VAL A 898 -21.15 24.24 -29.00
C VAL A 898 -21.37 25.76 -29.00
N ALA A 899 -21.82 26.33 -30.13
CA ALA A 899 -22.11 27.76 -30.25
C ALA A 899 -23.24 28.18 -29.29
N SER A 900 -24.33 27.42 -29.22
CA SER A 900 -25.43 27.67 -28.28
C SER A 900 -24.97 27.60 -26.83
N CYS A 901 -24.17 26.58 -26.47
CA CYS A 901 -23.62 26.43 -25.12
C CYS A 901 -22.68 27.58 -24.73
N LEU A 902 -21.77 27.99 -25.63
CA LEU A 902 -20.86 29.11 -25.39
C LEU A 902 -21.63 30.43 -25.28
N HIS A 903 -22.55 30.68 -26.20
CA HIS A 903 -23.37 31.89 -26.21
C HIS A 903 -24.17 32.03 -24.92
N GLY A 904 -24.91 31.00 -24.50
CA GLY A 904 -25.67 31.03 -23.25
C GLY A 904 -24.80 31.33 -22.04
N TRP A 905 -23.61 30.69 -21.94
CA TRP A 905 -22.68 30.94 -20.84
C TRP A 905 -22.18 32.39 -20.79
N LEU A 906 -21.91 32.98 -21.96
CA LEU A 906 -21.45 34.37 -22.10
C LEU A 906 -22.55 35.36 -21.72
N ILE A 907 -23.77 35.18 -22.24
CA ILE A 907 -24.91 36.07 -21.92
C ILE A 907 -25.21 36.05 -20.41
N ASP A 908 -25.23 34.87 -19.77
CA ASP A 908 -25.42 34.72 -18.32
C ASP A 908 -24.39 35.49 -17.46
N ARG A 909 -23.28 35.90 -18.07
CA ARG A 909 -22.15 36.60 -17.42
C ARG A 909 -21.94 38.00 -17.96
N GLY A 910 -22.96 38.61 -18.57
CA GLY A 910 -22.95 40.02 -18.95
C GLY A 910 -22.17 40.33 -20.22
N TRP A 911 -21.93 39.33 -21.08
CA TRP A 911 -21.41 39.57 -22.43
C TRP A 911 -22.57 39.93 -23.38
N ARG A 912 -22.29 40.78 -24.36
CA ARG A 912 -23.16 41.11 -25.49
C ARG A 912 -22.63 40.44 -26.76
N LEU A 913 -23.52 39.81 -27.53
CA LEU A 913 -23.18 39.29 -28.86
C LEU A 913 -23.11 40.48 -29.85
N VAL A 914 -21.97 40.63 -30.53
CA VAL A 914 -21.77 41.68 -31.55
C VAL A 914 -22.11 41.13 -32.93
N ARG A 915 -21.54 39.96 -33.27
CA ARG A 915 -21.79 39.21 -34.50
C ARG A 915 -21.41 37.75 -34.29
N GLU A 916 -21.60 36.90 -35.31
CA GLU A 916 -21.23 35.48 -35.22
C GLU A 916 -19.80 35.31 -34.70
N TRP A 917 -19.66 34.54 -33.63
CA TRP A 917 -18.39 34.26 -32.96
C TRP A 917 -17.64 35.46 -32.35
N VAL A 918 -18.31 36.61 -32.21
CA VAL A 918 -17.75 37.82 -31.60
C VAL A 918 -18.65 38.37 -30.49
N TRP A 919 -18.06 38.55 -29.30
CA TRP A 919 -18.74 39.09 -28.11
C TRP A 919 -17.93 40.18 -27.44
N GLU A 920 -18.60 41.06 -26.70
CA GLU A 920 -18.00 42.11 -25.89
C GLU A 920 -18.51 42.07 -24.45
N HIS A 921 -17.68 42.49 -23.51
CA HIS A 921 -18.05 42.64 -22.10
C HIS A 921 -17.77 44.06 -21.64
N ASP A 922 -18.80 44.90 -21.58
CA ASP A 922 -18.65 46.34 -21.33
C ASP A 922 -17.96 46.63 -19.99
N PHE A 923 -18.39 45.98 -18.90
CA PHE A 923 -17.83 46.23 -17.57
C PHE A 923 -16.31 45.96 -17.51
N ALA A 924 -15.85 44.85 -18.10
CA ALA A 924 -14.45 44.47 -18.15
C ALA A 924 -13.67 45.16 -19.30
N ALA A 925 -14.35 45.82 -20.25
CA ALA A 925 -13.77 46.40 -21.45
C ALA A 925 -12.91 45.40 -22.26
N VAL A 926 -13.44 44.19 -22.48
CA VAL A 926 -12.76 43.14 -23.27
C VAL A 926 -13.67 42.59 -24.35
N ALA A 927 -13.08 42.15 -25.46
CA ALA A 927 -13.76 41.49 -26.56
C ALA A 927 -13.28 40.05 -26.74
N LEU A 928 -14.14 39.19 -27.28
CA LEU A 928 -13.84 37.80 -27.62
C LEU A 928 -14.17 37.58 -29.09
N ASP A 929 -13.14 37.57 -29.94
CA ASP A 929 -13.24 37.16 -31.36
C ASP A 929 -12.54 35.80 -31.52
N LEU A 930 -13.31 34.77 -31.86
CA LEU A 930 -12.76 33.41 -32.02
C LEU A 930 -12.17 33.16 -33.40
N PHE A 931 -12.67 33.82 -34.45
CA PHE A 931 -12.33 33.52 -35.84
C PHE A 931 -12.04 34.79 -36.65
N PRO A 932 -10.97 35.53 -36.31
CA PRO A 932 -10.60 36.70 -37.08
C PRO A 932 -10.26 36.33 -38.54
N PRO A 933 -10.50 37.24 -39.50
CA PRO A 933 -10.20 37.00 -40.90
C PRO A 933 -8.68 36.94 -41.09
N ARG A 934 -8.16 35.73 -41.37
CA ARG A 934 -6.75 35.36 -41.60
C ARG A 934 -5.90 35.24 -40.32
N VAL A 935 -5.64 33.99 -39.91
CA VAL A 935 -4.70 33.67 -38.82
C VAL A 935 -3.76 32.58 -39.33
N LEU A 936 -2.46 32.89 -39.39
CA LEU A 936 -1.43 31.90 -39.66
C LEU A 936 -1.41 30.85 -38.53
N PRO A 937 -1.18 29.56 -38.82
CA PRO A 937 -1.12 28.51 -37.80
C PRO A 937 -0.18 28.83 -36.62
N SER A 938 0.92 29.56 -36.89
CA SER A 938 1.90 30.01 -35.89
C SER A 938 1.33 30.99 -34.85
N LEU A 939 0.27 31.73 -35.19
CA LEU A 939 -0.34 32.76 -34.32
C LEU A 939 -1.49 32.21 -33.45
N LEU A 940 -1.94 30.98 -33.70
CA LEU A 940 -3.06 30.36 -32.98
C LEU A 940 -2.84 30.23 -31.46
N PRO A 941 -1.63 29.87 -30.96
CA PRO A 941 -1.40 29.84 -29.52
C PRO A 941 -1.58 31.21 -28.86
N GLY A 942 -1.11 32.27 -29.52
CA GLY A 942 -1.26 33.66 -29.06
C GLY A 942 -2.73 34.09 -29.03
N LEU A 943 -3.46 33.85 -30.13
CA LEU A 943 -4.89 34.14 -30.22
C LEU A 943 -5.71 33.41 -29.16
N ALA A 944 -5.45 32.10 -28.98
CA ALA A 944 -6.08 31.31 -27.92
C ALA A 944 -5.74 31.86 -26.53
N GLY A 945 -4.51 32.31 -26.31
CA GLY A 945 -4.06 32.94 -25.06
C GLY A 945 -4.84 34.21 -24.73
N VAL A 946 -4.99 35.11 -25.72
CA VAL A 946 -5.74 36.37 -25.59
C VAL A 946 -7.23 36.09 -25.34
N ALA A 947 -7.86 35.23 -26.14
CA ALA A 947 -9.26 34.86 -25.96
C ALA A 947 -9.52 34.25 -24.55
N GLN A 948 -8.62 33.37 -24.09
CA GLN A 948 -8.69 32.81 -22.75
C GLN A 948 -8.47 33.85 -21.64
N HIS A 949 -7.60 34.84 -21.87
CA HIS A 949 -7.40 35.95 -20.94
C HIS A 949 -8.68 36.78 -20.81
N ASN A 950 -9.26 37.20 -21.94
CA ASN A 950 -10.47 38.03 -21.98
C ASN A 950 -11.67 37.31 -21.34
N LEU A 951 -11.82 36.01 -21.57
CA LEU A 951 -12.80 35.19 -20.86
C LEU A 951 -12.62 35.22 -19.33
N ARG A 952 -11.36 35.12 -18.86
CA ARG A 952 -11.07 35.22 -17.42
C ARG A 952 -11.39 36.60 -16.87
N GLN A 953 -11.14 37.67 -17.62
CA GLN A 953 -11.47 39.03 -17.20
C GLN A 953 -12.98 39.26 -17.12
N GLY A 954 -13.75 38.88 -18.14
CA GLY A 954 -15.22 38.95 -18.06
C GLY A 954 -15.78 38.11 -16.92
N TRP A 955 -15.24 36.91 -16.68
CA TRP A 955 -15.67 36.09 -15.54
C TRP A 955 -15.31 36.70 -14.17
N ARG A 956 -14.15 37.37 -14.06
CA ARG A 956 -13.78 38.13 -12.86
C ARG A 956 -14.69 39.33 -12.65
N ALA A 957 -15.04 40.06 -13.70
CA ALA A 957 -15.99 41.16 -13.63
C ALA A 957 -17.35 40.69 -13.10
N TRP A 958 -17.86 39.58 -13.64
CA TRP A 958 -19.07 38.96 -13.12
C TRP A 958 -18.95 38.56 -11.64
N CYS A 959 -17.83 37.95 -11.21
CA CYS A 959 -17.60 37.64 -9.80
C CYS A 959 -17.53 38.91 -8.92
N PHE A 960 -16.90 39.97 -9.41
CA PHE A 960 -16.80 41.26 -8.74
C PHE A 960 -18.19 41.87 -8.54
N GLN A 961 -19.04 41.86 -9.58
CA GLN A 961 -20.43 42.33 -9.49
C GLN A 961 -21.25 41.48 -8.52
N LYS A 962 -21.05 40.15 -8.46
CA LYS A 962 -21.72 39.29 -7.47
C LYS A 962 -21.24 39.55 -6.04
N TRP A 963 -19.96 39.86 -5.86
CA TRP A 963 -19.41 40.27 -4.57
C TRP A 963 -19.94 41.65 -4.14
N ALA A 964 -19.95 42.62 -5.04
CA ALA A 964 -20.49 43.96 -4.82
C ALA A 964 -21.97 43.90 -4.37
N ASN A 965 -22.75 42.99 -4.96
CA ASN A 965 -24.16 42.81 -4.62
C ASN A 965 -24.40 41.78 -3.49
N SER A 966 -23.37 41.39 -2.71
CA SER A 966 -23.50 40.34 -1.69
C SER A 966 -24.04 40.80 -0.34
N GLY A 967 -24.33 42.10 -0.19
CA GLY A 967 -24.88 42.68 1.05
C GLY A 967 -23.91 42.68 2.24
N ARG A 968 -22.60 42.51 2.01
CA ARG A 968 -21.60 42.55 3.09
C ARG A 968 -21.34 43.98 3.56
N HIS A 969 -21.22 44.14 4.88
CA HIS A 969 -20.96 45.44 5.53
C HIS A 969 -19.67 46.12 5.04
N GLU A 970 -18.65 45.37 4.63
CA GLU A 970 -17.42 45.95 4.08
C GLU A 970 -17.62 46.54 2.67
N VAL A 971 -18.62 46.07 1.92
CA VAL A 971 -18.95 46.60 0.59
C VAL A 971 -19.76 47.88 0.71
N GLN A 972 -20.57 48.02 1.77
CA GLN A 972 -21.30 49.25 2.08
C GLN A 972 -20.37 50.43 2.39
N GLN A 973 -19.10 50.16 2.70
CA GLN A 973 -18.08 51.19 2.96
C GLN A 973 -17.30 51.61 1.70
N LEU A 974 -17.53 50.94 0.56
CA LEU A 974 -16.97 51.34 -0.72
C LEU A 974 -17.95 52.29 -1.39
N GLU A 975 -17.49 53.50 -1.73
CA GLU A 975 -18.32 54.59 -2.26
C GLU A 975 -19.05 54.22 -3.56
N GLU A 976 -18.58 53.24 -4.34
CA GLU A 976 -19.36 52.44 -5.29
C GLU A 976 -18.44 51.40 -5.98
N ALA A 977 -18.89 50.14 -6.13
CA ALA A 977 -18.11 49.10 -6.81
C ALA A 977 -18.19 49.24 -8.35
N THR A 978 -17.53 50.26 -8.90
CA THR A 978 -17.62 50.64 -10.33
C THR A 978 -16.72 49.78 -11.25
N SER A 979 -17.00 49.85 -12.56
CA SER A 979 -16.12 49.26 -13.59
C SER A 979 -14.74 49.89 -13.62
N ALA A 980 -14.60 51.17 -13.26
CA ALA A 980 -13.32 51.87 -13.22
C ALA A 980 -12.39 51.25 -12.17
N ILE A 981 -12.92 50.99 -10.96
CA ILE A 981 -12.18 50.31 -9.90
C ILE A 981 -11.73 48.93 -10.38
N PHE A 982 -12.64 48.12 -10.92
CA PHE A 982 -12.32 46.78 -11.39
C PHE A 982 -11.19 46.77 -12.43
N ARG A 983 -11.23 47.68 -13.40
CA ARG A 983 -10.24 47.76 -14.49
C ARG A 983 -8.85 48.18 -13.99
N ASN A 984 -8.78 48.93 -12.89
CA ASN A 984 -7.53 49.36 -12.26
C ASN A 984 -6.92 48.30 -11.33
N LEU A 985 -7.62 47.19 -11.05
CA LEU A 985 -7.09 46.13 -10.19
C LEU A 985 -5.99 45.32 -10.90
N ASN A 986 -4.79 45.33 -10.34
CA ASN A 986 -3.75 44.39 -10.73
C ASN A 986 -3.98 43.01 -10.08
N PHE A 987 -4.79 42.18 -10.74
CA PHE A 987 -5.11 40.83 -10.27
C PHE A 987 -3.89 39.91 -10.08
N GLN A 988 -2.81 40.14 -10.81
CA GLN A 988 -1.61 39.31 -10.70
C GLN A 988 -0.88 39.60 -9.39
N ASP A 989 -0.61 40.88 -9.11
CA ASP A 989 0.07 41.30 -7.88
C ASP A 989 -0.73 40.92 -6.64
N ILE A 990 -2.05 41.16 -6.66
CA ILE A 990 -2.94 40.79 -5.54
C ILE A 990 -2.90 39.29 -5.30
N ARG A 991 -2.89 38.48 -6.37
CA ARG A 991 -2.83 37.02 -6.27
C ARG A 991 -1.47 36.56 -5.74
N ASP A 992 -0.37 37.12 -6.22
CA ASP A 992 0.97 36.74 -5.78
C ASP A 992 1.18 37.10 -4.30
N TRP A 993 0.69 38.27 -3.88
CA TRP A 993 0.65 38.64 -2.47
C TRP A 993 -0.23 37.69 -1.66
N ALA A 994 -1.46 37.38 -2.10
CA ALA A 994 -2.35 36.45 -1.41
C ALA A 994 -1.76 35.03 -1.28
N LEU A 995 -0.91 34.60 -2.22
CA LEU A 995 -0.27 33.28 -2.20
C LEU A 995 1.03 33.24 -1.39
N SER A 996 1.60 34.40 -1.05
CA SER A 996 2.87 34.51 -0.31
C SER A 996 2.82 33.86 1.08
N ASN A 997 1.75 34.10 1.85
CA ASN A 997 1.58 33.54 3.18
C ASN A 997 0.10 33.51 3.64
N GLY A 998 -0.16 32.92 4.81
CA GLY A 998 -1.53 32.74 5.33
C GLY A 998 -2.21 34.04 5.74
N THR A 999 -1.45 35.02 6.25
CA THR A 999 -1.97 36.32 6.68
C THR A 999 -2.37 37.16 5.47
N ALA A 1000 -1.47 37.27 4.48
CA ALA A 1000 -1.76 37.94 3.21
C ALA A 1000 -2.99 37.31 2.52
N SER A 1001 -3.09 35.98 2.49
CA SER A 1001 -4.29 35.29 2.00
C SER A 1001 -5.57 35.65 2.76
N SER A 1002 -5.49 35.89 4.07
CA SER A 1002 -6.68 36.16 4.89
C SER A 1002 -7.15 37.61 4.71
N ILE A 1003 -6.21 38.55 4.53
CA ILE A 1003 -6.51 39.95 4.25
C ILE A 1003 -7.00 40.12 2.80
N ALA A 1004 -6.24 39.66 1.81
CA ALA A 1004 -6.57 39.81 0.39
C ALA A 1004 -7.92 39.19 -0.01
N LEU A 1005 -8.39 38.19 0.73
CA LEU A 1005 -9.66 37.51 0.48
C LEU A 1005 -10.81 38.01 1.38
N GLY A 1006 -10.60 39.08 2.16
CA GLY A 1006 -11.62 39.68 3.02
C GLY A 1006 -12.11 38.74 4.12
N ALA A 1007 -11.23 37.88 4.66
CA ALA A 1007 -11.52 37.07 5.86
C ALA A 1007 -11.27 37.85 7.15
N THR A 1008 -10.45 38.89 7.09
CA THR A 1008 -10.07 39.78 8.20
C THR A 1008 -9.69 41.13 7.60
N CYS A 1009 -9.93 42.20 8.36
CA CYS A 1009 -9.43 43.53 8.00
C CYS A 1009 -7.92 43.61 8.21
N SER A 1010 -7.24 44.45 7.43
CA SER A 1010 -5.85 44.82 7.69
C SER A 1010 -5.77 45.62 8.99
N PRO A 1011 -4.75 45.40 9.86
CA PRO A 1011 -4.48 46.28 11.00
C PRO A 1011 -4.34 47.76 10.61
N ALA A 1012 -3.85 48.05 9.40
CA ALA A 1012 -3.76 49.41 8.87
C ALA A 1012 -5.13 50.09 8.69
N ASN A 1013 -6.20 49.32 8.45
CA ASN A 1013 -7.56 49.84 8.34
C ASN A 1013 -8.08 50.41 9.68
N PHE A 1014 -7.59 49.88 10.81
CA PHE A 1014 -7.95 50.39 12.13
C PHE A 1014 -7.26 51.73 12.45
N GLN A 1015 -6.03 51.95 11.99
CA GLN A 1015 -5.33 53.23 12.14
C GLN A 1015 -6.01 54.36 11.36
N VAL A 1016 -6.51 54.06 10.15
CA VAL A 1016 -7.25 55.04 9.33
C VAL A 1016 -8.59 55.38 9.98
N ARG A 1017 -9.29 54.39 10.56
CA ARG A 1017 -10.54 54.63 11.31
C ARG A 1017 -10.35 55.46 12.57
N GLU A 1018 -9.31 55.19 13.36
CA GLU A 1018 -8.99 56.02 14.53
C GLU A 1018 -8.65 57.47 14.14
N LEU A 1019 -7.95 57.67 13.02
CA LEU A 1019 -7.63 59.00 12.50
C LEU A 1019 -8.87 59.74 11.96
N ALA A 1020 -9.77 59.02 11.29
CA ALA A 1020 -11.05 59.57 10.82
C ALA A 1020 -11.99 59.93 11.97
N GLU A 1021 -12.12 59.05 12.98
CA GLU A 1021 -12.91 59.32 14.20
C GLU A 1021 -12.29 60.45 15.05
N LYS A 1022 -10.95 60.55 15.11
CA LYS A 1022 -10.28 61.69 15.74
C LYS A 1022 -10.45 62.99 14.97
N LYS A 1023 -10.54 62.97 13.64
CA LYS A 1023 -10.86 64.14 12.81
C LYS A 1023 -12.31 64.61 13.02
N VAL A 1024 -13.27 63.68 13.08
CA VAL A 1024 -14.68 63.99 13.35
C VAL A 1024 -14.89 64.50 14.79
N LYS A 1025 -14.14 63.98 15.78
CA LYS A 1025 -14.17 64.51 17.15
C LYS A 1025 -13.47 65.87 17.28
N ARG A 1026 -12.42 66.14 16.51
CA ARG A 1026 -11.75 67.46 16.46
C ARG A 1026 -12.57 68.53 15.72
N SER A 1027 -13.44 68.17 14.78
CA SER A 1027 -14.34 69.14 14.12
C SER A 1027 -15.54 69.56 14.97
N VAL A 1028 -15.78 68.92 16.12
CA VAL A 1028 -16.89 69.23 17.04
C VAL A 1028 -16.41 70.06 18.24
N GLN A 1029 -15.10 70.23 18.42
CA GLN A 1029 -14.49 71.09 19.43
C GLN A 1029 -13.51 72.04 18.73
N ASP A 1030 -14.03 73.16 18.23
CA ASP A 1030 -13.48 74.49 18.49
C ASP A 1030 -14.22 75.55 17.65
N ALA A 1031 -14.80 76.53 18.35
CA ALA A 1031 -15.03 77.89 17.89
C ALA A 1031 -14.46 78.83 18.97
N PRO A 1032 -14.02 80.07 18.69
CA PRO A 1032 -14.01 80.77 17.40
C PRO A 1032 -12.65 81.42 17.01
N VAL A 1033 -12.51 81.65 15.69
CA VAL A 1033 -12.04 82.87 14.98
C VAL A 1033 -10.84 83.66 15.53
N THR A 1034 -9.80 83.84 14.69
CA THR A 1034 -9.35 85.15 14.17
C THR A 1034 -8.41 85.00 12.97
N GLU A 1035 -8.40 86.07 12.16
CA GLU A 1035 -7.86 86.28 10.81
C GLU A 1035 -6.33 86.28 10.64
N SER A 1036 -5.92 86.33 9.36
CA SER A 1036 -4.60 86.69 8.79
C SER A 1036 -3.55 85.55 8.79
N ASP A 1037 -2.74 85.27 7.77
CA ASP A 1037 -2.18 86.04 6.66
C ASP A 1037 -1.62 85.12 5.53
N VAL A 1038 -1.72 85.62 4.29
CA VAL A 1038 -0.65 85.72 3.26
C VAL A 1038 0.17 84.48 2.83
N ALA A 1039 -0.16 84.00 1.62
CA ALA A 1039 0.66 83.95 0.39
C ALA A 1039 2.10 83.32 0.36
N VAL A 1040 2.25 82.39 -0.60
CA VAL A 1040 3.37 82.25 -1.57
C VAL A 1040 4.71 81.67 -1.08
N ARG A 1041 5.14 80.56 -1.71
CA ARG A 1041 6.40 80.50 -2.47
C ARG A 1041 6.61 79.22 -3.29
N ASP A 1042 7.11 79.47 -4.50
CA ASP A 1042 7.46 78.59 -5.61
C ASP A 1042 8.76 77.78 -5.45
N ALA A 1043 8.93 76.88 -6.44
CA ALA A 1043 10.15 76.62 -7.22
C ALA A 1043 11.19 75.56 -6.76
N VAL A 1044 11.10 74.40 -7.44
CA VAL A 1044 12.10 73.80 -8.37
C VAL A 1044 13.60 74.14 -8.20
N GLY A 1045 14.45 73.10 -8.16
CA GLY A 1045 15.85 73.21 -8.60
C GLY A 1045 16.82 72.04 -8.30
N ALA A 1046 17.07 71.20 -9.32
CA ALA A 1046 18.37 70.61 -9.72
C ALA A 1046 18.99 69.36 -8.99
N PRO A 1047 19.85 68.58 -9.71
CA PRO A 1047 20.04 67.13 -9.54
C PRO A 1047 21.46 66.69 -9.10
N GLY A 1048 21.66 65.40 -8.81
CA GLY A 1048 22.98 64.79 -8.60
C GLY A 1048 22.97 63.26 -8.60
N ASP A 1049 23.73 62.69 -9.54
CA ASP A 1049 23.99 61.25 -9.74
C ASP A 1049 24.84 60.62 -8.61
N ALA A 1050 24.52 59.37 -8.23
CA ALA A 1050 25.49 58.37 -7.78
C ALA A 1050 24.89 56.95 -7.80
N LEU A 1051 25.58 56.04 -8.48
CA LEU A 1051 25.30 54.61 -8.61
C LEU A 1051 25.45 53.85 -7.28
N GLY A 1052 24.54 52.91 -6.98
CA GLY A 1052 24.70 51.96 -5.88
C GLY A 1052 23.58 50.92 -5.79
N ASN A 1053 23.93 49.65 -6.03
CA ASN A 1053 23.08 48.46 -5.91
C ASN A 1053 22.36 48.33 -4.55
N GLY A 1054 21.11 47.83 -4.58
CA GLY A 1054 20.58 46.97 -3.52
C GLY A 1054 19.29 47.44 -2.85
N SER A 1055 18.31 46.53 -2.84
CA SER A 1055 17.05 46.57 -2.10
C SER A 1055 15.96 47.51 -2.65
N SER A 1056 15.02 46.92 -3.40
CA SER A 1056 13.73 47.55 -3.67
C SER A 1056 12.94 47.64 -2.36
N GLN A 1057 13.06 48.77 -1.68
CA GLN A 1057 12.13 49.22 -0.67
C GLN A 1057 10.73 49.23 -1.27
N ALA A 1058 9.81 48.56 -0.59
CA ALA A 1058 8.39 48.60 -0.89
C ALA A 1058 7.89 50.03 -0.65
N ALA A 1059 7.66 50.76 -1.74
CA ALA A 1059 6.94 52.01 -1.71
C ALA A 1059 5.50 51.73 -1.22
N HIS A 1060 5.18 52.38 -0.11
CA HIS A 1060 3.83 52.57 0.39
C HIS A 1060 2.93 53.10 -0.73
N LEU A 1061 2.03 52.27 -1.24
CA LEU A 1061 0.81 52.72 -1.88
C LEU A 1061 -0.34 52.22 -1.02
N GLY A 1062 -1.07 53.18 -0.45
CA GLY A 1062 -2.23 52.96 0.39
C GLY A 1062 -3.31 52.21 -0.38
N TRP A 1063 -3.81 51.14 0.23
CA TRP A 1063 -5.04 50.48 -0.16
C TRP A 1063 -5.97 50.53 1.04
N ASN A 1064 -7.12 51.18 0.85
CA ASN A 1064 -8.34 50.95 1.62
C ASN A 1064 -8.91 49.57 1.27
#